data_AF-A0A8T3QL63-F1
#
_entry.id   AF-A0A8T3QL63-F1
#
_cell.length_a   1.000
_cell.length_b   1.000
_cell.length_c   1.000
_cell.angle_alpha   90.00
_cell.angle_beta   90.00
_cell.angle_gamma   90.00
#
_symmetry.space_group_name_H-M   'P 1'
#
loop_
_entity.id
_entity.type
_entity.pdbx_description
1 polymer ?
#
loop_
_entity_poly.entity_id
_entity_poly.type
_entity_poly.pdbx_seq_one_letter_code
_entity_poly.pdbx_strand_id
1 'polypeptide(L)'
;MTDLTGLAASLARAVADHPRGKVPINVLLAAAHQSDSSLAAAPDARERVLLAIREIETDGLVRLPVGGAGWDTTVRPPLPTFVTRPPGARPARAPAPAVVWHADLGWAATPFASGTFSEDEAALLRTINDALFAGGLKGTVPLAERSVELTGNAKLLDQLSRNRRLFGPGKLSLAILGATKTPPPFVWARVGDGPVILVVENAATFHTLRTLAPAGSPLGFVAFGAAYAFPPAVEYVTELGASDIRYFGDLDEDGLEIARRAAETAAGLDLPAVRPAVGLYARLLAHGRPTTVPEVDAARATLLVEWLPSTLRAQAYQRLVDGERLEQEAVGVNTLADDPTWAEWSSIGPRAGEQIGRVDPAAHRPLDERPEAPFDLDGAIDDTWIAAARTRNWVKGDPLLDWLRAYGRDKGFVPDDERPDYDPRTDFTHFVMGKGQAFEAGIVRVMAERATVVTVARERGDAYSPEKAAETVEAMRAGVPIIAQGVLRNPLTRTYGVADLLMRSDLIADWFPELLSPDEAHTRAPALGQAHFHYRAVDIKFHGFDLTTDGHVGTSADQLAYAVQVWLYNDALGLAQGYTPSSSYLLGRTWKAGDERGEGALERLGRVDQDRWLPHRDSTIEDVARAAVAWIRRLRAEGAAWDVLPRPSIPELYPHARNLMDSPWHAAKREIAAELGELTLLPAMNPDRRAAAHAAGIDQWADEGLTAAGLGVASPAFGARLDGVLAANRADTPIVLPERITNADPVWRELPDPEFWVDFETVSNLNDDFTALPKVGGYPQIVMIGCGHYDSSGKWVFSQWTVDALTADEERRIIEAWVEHMDANGLDQARICHWSAAEPVNLENAYNSARARHDDAEWPTGLPWFDMLQAVVRAEPVTVTGAFGFGLKAIAKAMNAAGLIETTWGDGPTDGLGAMVGTWSAAAEARAAGTPLSEHPLMIEIGEYNEVDCRAMAEVVTWLRENR
;
A
#
# COMPACT_ATOMS: atom_id res chain seq x y z
N MET A 1 21.81 -28.26 -41.72
CA MET A 1 20.86 -27.17 -42.03
C MET A 1 19.63 -27.84 -42.58
N THR A 2 18.64 -27.96 -41.72
CA THR A 2 17.38 -28.64 -41.94
C THR A 2 16.48 -27.71 -42.77
N ASP A 3 15.75 -28.22 -43.76
CA ASP A 3 14.80 -27.42 -44.54
C ASP A 3 13.64 -27.02 -43.62
N LEU A 4 13.67 -25.78 -43.11
CA LEU A 4 12.60 -25.23 -42.27
C LEU A 4 11.28 -25.17 -43.06
N THR A 5 10.17 -25.50 -42.40
CA THR A 5 8.82 -25.27 -42.97
C THR A 5 8.61 -23.80 -43.32
N GLY A 6 7.72 -23.49 -44.26
CA GLY A 6 7.47 -22.11 -44.70
C GLY A 6 7.08 -21.17 -43.56
N LEU A 7 6.31 -21.67 -42.59
CA LEU A 7 5.94 -20.93 -41.38
C LEU A 7 7.16 -20.74 -40.45
N ALA A 8 7.94 -21.79 -40.18
CA ALA A 8 9.15 -21.71 -39.37
C ALA A 8 10.21 -20.77 -39.98
N ALA A 9 10.38 -20.78 -41.30
CA ALA A 9 11.29 -19.88 -42.01
C ALA A 9 10.86 -18.40 -41.91
N SER A 10 9.55 -18.13 -41.92
CA SER A 10 9.01 -16.79 -41.67
C SER A 10 9.31 -16.32 -40.24
N LEU A 11 9.07 -17.19 -39.25
CA LEU A 11 9.38 -16.91 -37.85
C LEU A 11 10.89 -16.69 -37.64
N ALA A 12 11.75 -17.53 -38.23
CA ALA A 12 13.20 -17.38 -38.17
C ALA A 12 13.67 -16.04 -38.74
N ARG A 13 13.04 -15.57 -39.83
CA ARG A 13 13.34 -14.26 -40.43
C ARG A 13 12.90 -13.11 -39.51
N ALA A 14 11.69 -13.19 -38.97
CA ALA A 14 11.21 -12.22 -37.99
C ALA A 14 12.10 -12.18 -36.74
N VAL A 15 12.59 -13.33 -36.28
CA VAL A 15 13.57 -13.41 -35.20
C VAL A 15 14.88 -12.74 -35.59
N ALA A 16 15.39 -12.98 -36.80
CA ALA A 16 16.66 -12.44 -37.29
C ALA A 16 16.63 -10.91 -37.49
N ASP A 17 15.52 -10.40 -38.01
CA ASP A 17 15.29 -8.99 -38.32
C ASP A 17 14.94 -8.16 -37.07
N HIS A 18 14.52 -8.81 -35.98
CA HIS A 18 14.22 -8.12 -34.74
C HIS A 18 15.49 -7.49 -34.12
N PRO A 19 15.47 -6.21 -33.71
CA PRO A 19 16.67 -5.48 -33.28
C PRO A 19 17.22 -5.91 -31.92
N ARG A 20 16.46 -6.70 -31.14
CA ARG A 20 16.84 -7.18 -29.80
C ARG A 20 16.93 -8.70 -29.78
N GLY A 21 17.86 -9.24 -28.99
CA GLY A 21 18.06 -10.68 -28.83
C GLY A 21 16.89 -11.42 -28.16
N LYS A 22 16.07 -10.72 -27.36
CA LYS A 22 14.79 -11.22 -26.84
C LYS A 22 13.68 -10.75 -27.78
N VAL A 23 12.97 -11.69 -28.40
CA VAL A 23 11.92 -11.45 -29.40
C VAL A 23 10.56 -11.80 -28.80
N PRO A 24 9.67 -10.81 -28.57
CA PRO A 24 8.33 -11.05 -28.02
C PRO A 24 7.45 -11.93 -28.92
N ILE A 25 6.53 -12.70 -28.32
CA ILE A 25 5.65 -13.62 -29.07
C ILE A 25 4.71 -12.92 -30.06
N ASN A 26 4.26 -11.70 -29.77
CA ASN A 26 3.40 -10.94 -30.67
C ASN A 26 4.09 -10.62 -32.02
N VAL A 27 5.42 -10.48 -32.04
CA VAL A 27 6.21 -10.33 -33.28
C VAL A 27 6.15 -11.61 -34.11
N LEU A 28 6.28 -12.77 -33.47
CA LEU A 28 6.17 -14.07 -34.13
C LEU A 28 4.75 -14.34 -34.62
N LEU A 29 3.72 -13.99 -33.83
CA LEU A 29 2.33 -14.10 -34.24
C LEU A 29 2.00 -13.18 -35.43
N ALA A 30 2.56 -11.96 -35.47
CA ALA A 30 2.41 -11.08 -36.62
C ALA A 30 3.08 -11.67 -37.87
N ALA A 31 4.29 -12.21 -37.74
CA ALA A 31 5.00 -12.87 -38.84
C ALA A 31 4.29 -14.15 -39.32
N ALA A 32 3.70 -14.91 -38.41
CA ALA A 32 2.90 -16.10 -38.73
C ALA A 32 1.68 -15.74 -39.57
N HIS A 33 0.88 -14.76 -39.13
CA HIS A 33 -0.30 -14.28 -39.86
C HIS A 33 0.04 -13.66 -41.21
N GLN A 34 1.20 -12.99 -41.34
CA GLN A 34 1.67 -12.44 -42.61
C GLN A 34 2.11 -13.54 -43.59
N SER A 35 2.70 -14.63 -43.11
CA SER A 35 3.12 -15.75 -43.96
C SER A 35 1.99 -16.71 -44.32
N ASP A 36 1.02 -16.87 -43.43
CA ASP A 36 -0.13 -17.75 -43.63
C ASP A 36 -1.38 -17.09 -43.03
N SER A 37 -2.12 -16.39 -43.88
CA SER A 37 -3.35 -15.70 -43.50
C SER A 37 -4.48 -16.66 -43.10
N SER A 38 -4.38 -17.95 -43.41
CA SER A 38 -5.39 -18.96 -43.01
C SER A 38 -5.38 -19.25 -41.51
N LEU A 39 -4.29 -18.91 -40.80
CA LEU A 39 -4.16 -19.06 -39.35
C LEU A 39 -5.17 -18.22 -38.56
N ALA A 40 -5.69 -17.13 -39.13
CA ALA A 40 -6.63 -16.24 -38.43
C ALA A 40 -7.99 -16.91 -38.13
N ALA A 41 -8.35 -17.98 -38.85
CA ALA A 41 -9.64 -18.68 -38.71
C ALA A 41 -9.50 -20.19 -38.44
N ALA A 42 -8.27 -20.70 -38.31
CA ALA A 42 -8.03 -22.13 -38.14
C ALA A 42 -8.08 -22.54 -36.66
N PRO A 43 -8.87 -23.56 -36.28
CA PRO A 43 -8.98 -24.00 -34.89
C PRO A 43 -7.68 -24.61 -34.32
N ASP A 44 -6.76 -25.03 -35.19
CA ASP A 44 -5.43 -25.57 -34.85
C ASP A 44 -4.29 -24.54 -35.01
N ALA A 45 -4.60 -23.27 -35.28
CA ALA A 45 -3.60 -22.23 -35.56
C ALA A 45 -2.55 -22.09 -34.45
N ARG A 46 -2.97 -22.16 -33.19
CA ARG A 46 -2.09 -22.03 -32.02
C ARG A 46 -1.10 -23.20 -31.90
N GLU A 47 -1.54 -24.39 -32.27
CA GLU A 47 -0.68 -25.59 -32.31
C GLU A 47 0.35 -25.50 -33.43
N ARG A 48 -0.06 -25.04 -34.63
CA ARG A 48 0.85 -24.83 -35.76
C ARG A 48 1.95 -23.82 -35.47
N VAL A 49 1.61 -22.72 -34.79
CA VAL A 49 2.59 -21.70 -34.37
C VAL A 49 3.57 -22.28 -33.34
N LEU A 50 3.08 -23.06 -32.36
CA LEU A 50 3.95 -23.71 -31.37
C LEU A 50 4.93 -24.69 -32.03
N LEU A 51 4.45 -25.49 -33.00
CA LEU A 51 5.29 -26.42 -33.75
C LEU A 51 6.37 -25.69 -34.55
N ALA A 52 6.02 -24.60 -35.24
CA ALA A 52 6.99 -23.79 -35.98
C ALA A 52 8.04 -23.13 -35.06
N ILE A 53 7.66 -22.71 -33.85
CA ILE A 53 8.60 -22.19 -32.84
C ILE A 53 9.55 -23.29 -32.35
N ARG A 54 9.05 -24.49 -32.09
CA ARG A 54 9.89 -25.63 -31.67
C ARG A 54 10.83 -26.09 -32.79
N GLU A 55 10.42 -25.94 -34.04
CA GLU A 55 11.26 -26.23 -35.21
C GLU A 55 12.47 -25.29 -35.26
N ILE A 56 12.26 -23.98 -35.12
CA ILE A 56 13.37 -23.01 -35.10
C ILE A 56 14.23 -23.09 -33.81
N GLU A 57 13.67 -23.60 -32.70
CA GLU A 57 14.45 -23.93 -31.51
C GLU A 57 15.35 -25.16 -31.76
N THR A 58 14.81 -26.20 -32.39
CA THR A 58 15.55 -27.43 -32.72
C THR A 58 16.72 -27.14 -33.67
N ASP A 59 16.54 -26.19 -34.60
CA ASP A 59 17.61 -25.73 -35.50
C ASP A 59 18.58 -24.73 -34.83
N GLY A 60 18.40 -24.46 -33.53
CA GLY A 60 19.30 -23.64 -32.73
C GLY A 60 19.23 -22.14 -33.05
N LEU A 61 18.15 -21.67 -33.69
CA LEU A 61 17.97 -20.26 -34.05
C LEU A 61 17.38 -19.44 -32.90
N VAL A 62 16.73 -20.10 -31.95
CA VAL A 62 16.17 -19.51 -30.72
C VAL A 62 16.34 -20.44 -29.52
N ARG A 63 16.15 -19.89 -28.32
CA ARG A 63 15.98 -20.61 -27.05
C ARG A 63 14.63 -20.23 -26.45
N LEU A 64 13.88 -21.22 -25.97
CA LEU A 64 12.64 -21.00 -25.22
C LEU A 64 12.90 -20.51 -23.78
N PRO A 65 11.92 -19.85 -23.15
CA PRO A 65 12.01 -19.41 -21.77
C PRO A 65 12.01 -20.61 -20.80
N VAL A 66 12.82 -20.48 -19.74
CA VAL A 66 12.96 -21.49 -18.67
C VAL A 66 12.00 -21.15 -17.53
N GLY A 67 11.15 -22.10 -17.11
CA GLY A 67 10.17 -21.92 -16.03
C GLY A 67 8.79 -21.40 -16.48
N GLY A 68 7.77 -21.58 -15.64
CA GLY A 68 6.36 -21.34 -15.99
C GLY A 68 5.98 -19.89 -16.29
N ALA A 69 6.64 -18.91 -15.65
CA ALA A 69 6.36 -17.48 -15.83
C ALA A 69 6.67 -16.94 -17.23
N GLY A 70 7.43 -17.69 -18.04
CA GLY A 70 7.73 -17.34 -19.44
C GLY A 70 6.69 -17.83 -20.45
N TRP A 71 5.63 -18.50 -20.02
CA TRP A 71 4.64 -19.15 -20.88
C TRP A 71 3.23 -18.59 -20.64
N ASP A 72 2.50 -18.35 -21.71
CA ASP A 72 1.07 -18.07 -21.67
C ASP A 72 0.29 -19.39 -21.61
N THR A 73 -0.20 -19.71 -20.42
CA THR A 73 -0.96 -20.93 -20.10
C THR A 73 -2.48 -20.72 -20.08
N THR A 74 -2.95 -19.49 -20.35
CA THR A 74 -4.38 -19.14 -20.32
C THR A 74 -5.20 -19.84 -21.40
N VAL A 75 -4.55 -20.23 -22.51
CA VAL A 75 -5.16 -20.94 -23.65
C VAL A 75 -4.26 -22.10 -24.09
N ARG A 76 -4.83 -23.30 -24.30
CA ARG A 76 -4.08 -24.50 -24.73
C ARG A 76 -4.05 -24.65 -26.27
N PRO A 77 -2.91 -25.07 -26.87
CA PRO A 77 -1.62 -25.37 -26.22
C PRO A 77 -0.87 -24.08 -25.79
N PRO A 78 -0.05 -24.13 -24.72
CA PRO A 78 0.64 -22.95 -24.22
C PRO A 78 1.69 -22.44 -25.21
N LEU A 79 1.79 -21.11 -25.36
CA LEU A 79 2.82 -20.46 -26.17
C LEU A 79 3.84 -19.74 -25.27
N PRO A 80 5.12 -19.66 -25.66
CA PRO A 80 6.08 -18.84 -24.93
C PRO A 80 5.72 -17.35 -25.09
N THR A 81 5.91 -16.54 -24.07
CA THR A 81 5.69 -15.08 -24.13
C THR A 81 6.80 -14.36 -24.91
N PHE A 82 7.97 -14.98 -25.07
CA PHE A 82 9.10 -14.53 -25.87
C PHE A 82 10.03 -15.69 -26.25
N VAL A 83 10.89 -15.49 -27.24
CA VAL A 83 12.02 -16.38 -27.57
C VAL A 83 13.35 -15.60 -27.54
N THR A 84 14.49 -16.27 -27.35
CA THR A 84 15.80 -15.60 -27.29
C THR A 84 16.75 -16.10 -28.38
N ARG A 85 17.34 -15.20 -29.17
CA ARG A 85 18.36 -15.54 -30.17
C ARG A 85 19.66 -15.98 -29.47
N PRO A 86 20.21 -17.18 -29.74
CA PRO A 86 21.45 -17.61 -29.13
C PRO A 86 22.63 -16.72 -29.58
N PRO A 87 23.60 -16.46 -28.70
CA PRO A 87 24.80 -15.71 -29.07
C PRO A 87 25.59 -16.48 -30.13
N GLY A 88 25.72 -15.91 -31.33
CA GLY A 88 26.44 -16.55 -32.43
C GLY A 88 27.92 -16.75 -32.11
N ALA A 89 28.43 -17.96 -32.34
CA ALA A 89 29.86 -18.23 -32.34
C ALA A 89 30.53 -17.38 -33.44
N ARG A 90 31.39 -16.45 -33.05
CA ARG A 90 32.21 -15.67 -33.97
C ARG A 90 33.21 -16.61 -34.67
N PRO A 91 33.33 -16.63 -36.01
CA PRO A 91 34.51 -17.20 -36.63
C PRO A 91 35.72 -16.36 -36.21
N ALA A 92 36.82 -17.03 -35.83
CA ALA A 92 38.06 -16.37 -35.47
C ALA A 92 38.55 -15.51 -36.64
N ARG A 93 38.52 -14.19 -36.45
CA ARG A 93 39.05 -13.22 -37.42
C ARG A 93 40.58 -13.33 -37.38
N ALA A 94 41.21 -13.44 -38.54
CA ALA A 94 42.66 -13.37 -38.66
C ALA A 94 43.20 -12.10 -37.97
N PRO A 95 44.34 -12.15 -37.27
CA PRO A 95 44.85 -11.02 -36.51
C PRO A 95 45.13 -9.84 -37.45
N ALA A 96 44.45 -8.72 -37.19
CA ALA A 96 44.74 -7.46 -37.85
C ALA A 96 46.15 -6.98 -37.46
N PRO A 97 46.87 -6.28 -38.36
CA PRO A 97 48.19 -5.73 -38.05
C PRO A 97 48.13 -4.85 -36.79
N ALA A 98 49.16 -4.97 -35.94
CA ALA A 98 49.21 -4.28 -34.66
C ALA A 98 49.24 -2.75 -34.88
N VAL A 99 48.17 -2.07 -34.49
CA VAL A 99 48.11 -0.61 -34.44
C VAL A 99 48.87 -0.14 -33.20
N VAL A 100 49.81 0.78 -33.38
CA VAL A 100 50.50 1.46 -32.26
C VAL A 100 49.60 2.60 -31.79
N TRP A 101 49.18 2.55 -30.53
CA TRP A 101 48.26 3.53 -29.94
C TRP A 101 49.00 4.65 -29.21
N HIS A 102 48.53 5.88 -29.37
CA HIS A 102 48.96 7.03 -28.59
C HIS A 102 48.57 6.82 -27.11
N ALA A 103 49.32 7.38 -26.17
CA ALA A 103 49.11 7.16 -24.74
C ALA A 103 47.66 7.47 -24.31
N ASP A 104 47.09 8.56 -24.82
CA ASP A 104 45.70 8.98 -24.54
C ASP A 104 44.62 8.07 -25.14
N LEU A 105 45.00 7.17 -26.07
CA LEU A 105 44.11 6.16 -26.66
C LEU A 105 44.52 4.73 -26.31
N GLY A 106 45.42 4.54 -25.34
CA GLY A 106 45.90 3.20 -24.95
C GLY A 106 44.77 2.24 -24.52
N TRP A 107 43.68 2.78 -23.96
CA TRP A 107 42.48 2.05 -23.59
C TRP A 107 41.77 1.38 -24.79
N ALA A 108 41.96 1.90 -26.00
CA ALA A 108 41.31 1.38 -27.21
C ALA A 108 42.03 0.14 -27.77
N ALA A 109 43.28 -0.12 -27.37
CA ALA A 109 44.11 -1.16 -27.96
C ALA A 109 43.51 -2.58 -27.87
N THR A 110 43.15 -3.01 -26.66
CA THR A 110 42.59 -4.35 -26.44
C THR A 110 41.21 -4.52 -27.07
N PRO A 111 40.23 -3.60 -26.88
CA PRO A 111 38.92 -3.72 -27.52
C PRO A 111 38.98 -3.64 -29.06
N PHE A 112 39.91 -2.87 -29.62
CA PHE A 112 40.12 -2.80 -31.06
C PHE A 112 40.64 -4.12 -31.62
N ALA A 113 41.62 -4.74 -30.95
CA ALA A 113 42.18 -6.03 -31.34
C ALA A 113 41.14 -7.17 -31.25
N SER A 114 40.21 -7.11 -30.29
CA SER A 114 39.12 -8.08 -30.16
C SER A 114 37.92 -7.80 -31.08
N GLY A 115 38.01 -6.78 -31.95
CA GLY A 115 36.95 -6.40 -32.88
C GLY A 115 35.67 -5.93 -32.17
N THR A 116 35.81 -5.26 -31.03
CA THR A 116 34.68 -4.79 -30.21
C THR A 116 34.01 -3.55 -30.79
N PHE A 117 34.74 -2.76 -31.58
CA PHE A 117 34.25 -1.55 -32.23
C PHE A 117 33.63 -1.84 -33.60
N SER A 118 32.63 -1.06 -34.01
CA SER A 118 32.15 -1.06 -35.40
C SER A 118 33.22 -0.54 -36.37
N GLU A 119 33.02 -0.69 -37.67
CA GLU A 119 33.97 -0.18 -38.66
C GLU A 119 34.13 1.34 -38.59
N ASP A 120 33.02 2.08 -38.37
CA ASP A 120 33.02 3.54 -38.23
C ASP A 120 33.72 3.99 -36.95
N GLU A 121 33.51 3.30 -35.83
CA GLU A 121 34.19 3.59 -34.56
C GLU A 121 35.69 3.29 -34.64
N ALA A 122 36.06 2.19 -35.30
CA ALA A 122 37.44 1.83 -35.55
C ALA A 122 38.15 2.80 -36.51
N ALA A 123 37.44 3.31 -37.52
CA ALA A 123 37.94 4.37 -38.40
C ALA A 123 38.16 5.68 -37.63
N LEU A 124 37.17 6.12 -36.85
CA LEU A 124 37.26 7.32 -36.01
C LEU A 124 38.44 7.26 -35.03
N LEU A 125 38.60 6.15 -34.31
CA LEU A 125 39.69 5.98 -33.34
C LEU A 125 41.07 6.01 -34.01
N ARG A 126 41.21 5.46 -35.22
CA ARG A 126 42.46 5.55 -35.99
C ARG A 126 42.75 6.98 -36.44
N THR A 127 41.75 7.69 -36.97
CA THR A 127 41.91 9.10 -37.37
C THR A 127 42.34 9.97 -36.19
N ILE A 128 41.76 9.78 -35.01
CA ILE A 128 42.17 10.50 -33.79
C ILE A 128 43.59 10.09 -33.36
N ASN A 129 43.91 8.79 -33.40
CA ASN A 129 45.24 8.28 -33.06
C ASN A 129 46.35 8.88 -33.93
N ASP A 130 46.12 8.93 -35.24
CA ASP A 130 47.07 9.52 -36.19
C ASP A 130 47.22 11.03 -35.97
N ALA A 131 46.11 11.74 -35.69
CA ALA A 131 46.14 13.16 -35.36
C ALA A 131 46.91 13.47 -34.07
N LEU A 132 46.78 12.63 -33.03
CA LEU A 132 47.52 12.77 -31.79
C LEU A 132 49.04 12.58 -32.00
N PHE A 133 49.44 11.56 -32.76
CA PHE A 133 50.86 11.37 -33.13
C PHE A 133 51.41 12.48 -34.04
N ALA A 134 50.58 13.13 -34.84
CA ALA A 134 50.96 14.27 -35.68
C ALA A 134 51.06 15.60 -34.91
N GLY A 135 50.96 15.57 -33.57
CA GLY A 135 51.06 16.76 -32.71
C GLY A 135 49.73 17.27 -32.16
N GLY A 136 48.66 16.47 -32.27
CA GLY A 136 47.33 16.79 -31.74
C GLY A 136 46.41 17.48 -32.75
N LEU A 137 45.12 17.54 -32.41
CA LEU A 137 44.10 18.25 -33.18
C LEU A 137 44.25 19.77 -32.98
N LYS A 138 44.23 20.55 -34.06
CA LYS A 138 44.49 21.99 -34.00
C LYS A 138 43.27 22.77 -33.50
N GLY A 139 43.50 23.64 -32.52
CA GLY A 139 42.49 24.58 -32.00
C GLY A 139 41.36 23.92 -31.22
N THR A 140 40.55 24.74 -30.55
CA THR A 140 39.29 24.30 -29.95
C THR A 140 38.13 24.84 -30.78
N VAL A 141 37.29 23.96 -31.32
CA VAL A 141 36.18 24.31 -32.24
C VAL A 141 34.86 23.68 -31.78
N PRO A 142 33.68 24.15 -32.23
CA PRO A 142 32.42 23.49 -31.95
C PRO A 142 32.42 22.00 -32.30
N LEU A 143 31.77 21.17 -31.49
CA LEU A 143 31.75 19.70 -31.65
C LEU A 143 31.23 19.28 -33.03
N ALA A 144 30.26 20.01 -33.58
CA ALA A 144 29.73 19.74 -34.91
C ALA A 144 30.79 19.97 -36.01
N GLU A 145 31.61 21.01 -35.89
CA GLU A 145 32.72 21.29 -36.82
C GLU A 145 33.81 20.23 -36.71
N ARG A 146 34.19 19.86 -35.47
CA ARG A 146 35.15 18.77 -35.24
C ARG A 146 34.64 17.43 -35.75
N SER A 147 33.33 17.20 -35.67
CA SER A 147 32.67 16.01 -36.20
C SER A 147 32.76 15.96 -37.73
N VAL A 148 32.59 17.09 -38.42
CA VAL A 148 32.82 17.15 -39.87
C VAL A 148 34.28 16.90 -40.21
N GLU A 149 35.22 17.49 -39.47
CA GLU A 149 36.66 17.31 -39.73
C GLU A 149 37.12 15.85 -39.57
N LEU A 150 36.65 15.17 -38.52
CA LEU A 150 37.08 13.79 -38.21
C LEU A 150 36.29 12.72 -38.96
N THR A 151 35.03 12.98 -39.32
CA THR A 151 34.13 11.94 -39.82
C THR A 151 33.33 12.34 -41.06
N GLY A 152 33.42 13.59 -41.52
CA GLY A 152 32.60 14.12 -42.61
C GLY A 152 31.11 14.31 -42.27
N ASN A 153 30.71 14.13 -41.00
CA ASN A 153 29.31 14.19 -40.56
C ASN A 153 29.18 15.07 -39.32
N ALA A 154 28.47 16.19 -39.44
CA ALA A 154 28.32 17.18 -38.36
C ALA A 154 27.64 16.66 -37.09
N LYS A 155 26.89 15.55 -37.15
CA LYS A 155 26.10 15.04 -36.01
C LYS A 155 26.71 13.81 -35.35
N LEU A 156 27.71 13.17 -35.97
CA LEU A 156 28.15 11.85 -35.56
C LEU A 156 28.83 11.86 -34.18
N LEU A 157 29.72 12.81 -33.90
CA LEU A 157 30.35 12.90 -32.58
C LEU A 157 29.37 13.29 -31.48
N ASP A 158 28.36 14.12 -31.76
CA ASP A 158 27.30 14.41 -30.78
C ASP A 158 26.53 13.12 -30.42
N GLN A 159 26.17 12.32 -31.41
CA GLN A 159 25.53 11.01 -31.20
C GLN A 159 26.42 10.05 -30.41
N LEU A 160 27.71 9.95 -30.77
CA LEU A 160 28.66 9.06 -30.12
C LEU A 160 29.09 9.55 -28.73
N SER A 161 29.00 10.84 -28.43
CA SER A 161 29.36 11.41 -27.12
C SER A 161 28.52 10.84 -25.97
N ARG A 162 27.31 10.35 -26.27
CA ARG A 162 26.41 9.69 -25.31
C ARG A 162 26.82 8.23 -25.04
N ASN A 163 27.76 7.67 -25.82
CA ASN A 163 28.23 6.29 -25.70
C ASN A 163 29.39 6.17 -24.70
N ARG A 164 29.12 5.65 -23.49
CA ARG A 164 30.13 5.41 -22.45
C ARG A 164 31.26 4.45 -22.85
N ARG A 165 31.09 3.68 -23.94
CA ARG A 165 32.14 2.83 -24.49
C ARG A 165 33.29 3.66 -25.06
N LEU A 166 32.99 4.78 -25.73
CA LEU A 166 33.97 5.67 -26.35
C LEU A 166 34.28 6.90 -25.48
N PHE A 167 33.25 7.51 -24.89
CA PHE A 167 33.33 8.76 -24.11
C PHE A 167 33.15 8.51 -22.60
N GLY A 168 33.87 7.51 -22.07
CA GLY A 168 33.90 7.19 -20.65
C GLY A 168 35.06 7.87 -19.90
N PRO A 169 35.07 7.81 -18.55
CA PRO A 169 36.22 8.27 -17.76
C PRO A 169 37.52 7.62 -18.22
N GLY A 170 38.55 8.44 -18.50
CA GLY A 170 39.85 7.98 -19.00
C GLY A 170 39.87 7.54 -20.47
N LYS A 171 38.83 7.86 -21.26
CA LYS A 171 38.72 7.55 -22.70
C LYS A 171 38.67 8.83 -23.55
N LEU A 172 37.92 8.86 -24.66
CA LEU A 172 37.73 10.10 -25.44
C LEU A 172 37.04 11.17 -24.58
N SER A 173 37.55 12.38 -24.70
CA SER A 173 36.99 13.59 -24.09
C SER A 173 36.97 14.72 -25.11
N LEU A 174 36.13 15.73 -24.89
CA LEU A 174 36.12 16.93 -25.72
C LEU A 174 37.49 17.63 -25.75
N ALA A 175 38.24 17.55 -24.65
CA ALA A 175 39.61 18.05 -24.57
C ALA A 175 40.57 17.30 -25.50
N ILE A 176 40.52 15.96 -25.54
CA ILE A 176 41.32 15.15 -26.48
C ILE A 176 40.95 15.47 -27.94
N LEU A 177 39.67 15.78 -28.19
CA LEU A 177 39.17 16.11 -29.51
C LEU A 177 39.41 17.58 -29.91
N GLY A 178 39.91 18.44 -29.03
CA GLY A 178 39.97 19.89 -29.28
C GLY A 178 38.59 20.44 -29.68
N ALA A 179 37.54 20.07 -28.94
CA ALA A 179 36.16 20.40 -29.24
C ALA A 179 35.44 21.04 -28.04
N THR A 180 34.42 21.86 -28.29
CA THR A 180 33.49 22.41 -27.28
C THR A 180 32.04 22.13 -27.67
N LYS A 181 31.15 22.02 -26.67
CA LYS A 181 29.71 22.04 -26.95
C LYS A 181 29.26 23.45 -27.29
N THR A 182 28.28 23.56 -28.18
CA THR A 182 27.62 24.82 -28.53
C THR A 182 26.13 24.64 -28.30
N PRO A 183 25.58 25.14 -27.17
CA PRO A 183 24.15 25.03 -26.92
C PRO A 183 23.36 25.90 -27.90
N PRO A 184 22.15 25.46 -28.32
CA PRO A 184 21.29 26.28 -29.17
C PRO A 184 20.82 27.53 -28.41
N PRO A 185 20.89 28.74 -28.99
CA PRO A 185 20.43 29.95 -28.33
C PRO A 185 18.90 30.04 -28.30
N PHE A 186 18.35 30.71 -27.30
CA PHE A 186 16.92 31.04 -27.22
C PHE A 186 16.68 32.56 -27.13
N VAL A 187 15.47 33.00 -27.43
CA VAL A 187 15.09 34.42 -27.36
C VAL A 187 14.94 34.82 -25.89
N TRP A 188 15.55 35.93 -25.49
CA TRP A 188 15.48 36.44 -24.12
C TRP A 188 15.50 37.96 -24.06
N ALA A 189 15.09 38.51 -22.93
CA ALA A 189 15.17 39.93 -22.60
C ALA A 189 15.72 40.12 -21.18
N ARG A 190 16.63 41.08 -21.00
CA ARG A 190 17.06 41.53 -19.67
C ARG A 190 15.97 42.42 -19.09
N VAL A 191 15.50 42.07 -17.90
CA VAL A 191 14.42 42.77 -17.18
C VAL A 191 14.87 43.35 -15.84
N GLY A 192 16.06 42.94 -15.36
CA GLY A 192 16.66 43.43 -14.12
C GLY A 192 18.08 42.93 -13.94
N ASP A 193 18.61 43.09 -12.73
CA ASP A 193 19.94 42.61 -12.32
C ASP A 193 19.87 41.39 -11.40
N GLY A 194 18.68 40.82 -11.23
CA GLY A 194 18.47 39.65 -10.38
C GLY A 194 19.06 38.35 -10.95
N PRO A 195 19.24 37.31 -10.11
CA PRO A 195 19.93 36.08 -10.51
C PRO A 195 19.07 35.10 -11.33
N VAL A 196 17.76 35.35 -11.43
CA VAL A 196 16.78 34.41 -11.99
C VAL A 196 16.60 34.64 -13.49
N ILE A 197 16.59 33.54 -14.24
CA ILE A 197 15.96 33.49 -15.56
C ILE A 197 14.60 32.79 -15.47
N LEU A 198 13.55 33.48 -15.91
CA LEU A 198 12.21 32.91 -16.05
C LEU A 198 11.97 32.52 -17.51
N VAL A 199 11.96 31.22 -17.76
CA VAL A 199 11.70 30.63 -19.07
C VAL A 199 10.21 30.34 -19.20
N VAL A 200 9.61 30.82 -20.27
CA VAL A 200 8.20 30.60 -20.59
C VAL A 200 7.99 29.94 -21.94
N GLU A 201 6.95 29.13 -22.04
CA GLU A 201 6.64 28.38 -23.24
C GLU A 201 6.09 29.26 -24.37
N ASN A 202 5.16 30.16 -24.06
CA ASN A 202 4.41 30.92 -25.07
C ASN A 202 4.89 32.37 -25.29
N ALA A 203 4.82 32.82 -26.54
CA ALA A 203 5.31 34.13 -26.97
C ALA A 203 4.49 35.32 -26.40
N ALA A 204 3.18 35.14 -26.23
CA ALA A 204 2.31 36.16 -25.63
C ALA A 204 2.63 36.37 -24.14
N THR A 205 2.86 35.27 -23.42
CA THR A 205 3.28 35.30 -22.01
C THR A 205 4.68 35.89 -21.87
N PHE A 206 5.62 35.55 -22.76
CA PHE A 206 6.94 36.18 -22.83
C PHE A 206 6.84 37.71 -22.98
N HIS A 207 5.98 38.19 -23.88
CA HIS A 207 5.77 39.63 -24.07
C HIS A 207 5.17 40.31 -22.83
N THR A 208 4.23 39.64 -22.17
CA THR A 208 3.56 40.14 -20.96
C THR A 208 4.56 40.27 -19.81
N LEU A 209 5.27 39.19 -19.50
CA LEU A 209 6.19 39.15 -18.35
C LEU A 209 7.40 40.06 -18.54
N ARG A 210 7.97 40.16 -19.76
CA ARG A 210 9.08 41.11 -20.01
C ARG A 210 8.68 42.57 -19.87
N THR A 211 7.39 42.87 -20.03
CA THR A 211 6.86 44.25 -19.97
C THR A 211 6.48 44.62 -18.53
N LEU A 212 5.95 43.65 -17.76
CA LEU A 212 5.47 43.87 -16.40
C LEU A 212 6.48 43.56 -15.30
N ALA A 213 7.64 42.97 -15.63
CA ALA A 213 8.67 42.62 -14.66
C ALA A 213 9.05 43.84 -13.78
N PRO A 214 8.81 43.78 -12.45
CA PRO A 214 9.08 44.90 -11.56
C PRO A 214 10.59 45.18 -11.44
N ALA A 215 10.95 46.47 -11.39
CA ALA A 215 12.32 46.89 -11.11
C ALA A 215 12.73 46.44 -9.70
N GLY A 216 13.92 45.85 -9.56
CA GLY A 216 14.41 45.33 -8.28
C GLY A 216 13.87 43.93 -7.91
N SER A 217 13.08 43.30 -8.79
CA SER A 217 12.71 41.88 -8.62
C SER A 217 13.93 40.95 -8.82
N PRO A 218 13.83 39.68 -8.39
CA PRO A 218 14.88 38.68 -8.60
C PRO A 218 15.08 38.27 -10.05
N LEU A 219 14.18 38.68 -10.95
CA LEU A 219 14.28 38.41 -12.37
C LEU A 219 15.39 39.25 -12.99
N GLY A 220 16.45 38.59 -13.43
CA GLY A 220 17.43 39.18 -14.33
C GLY A 220 16.97 39.11 -15.77
N PHE A 221 16.36 37.98 -16.13
CA PHE A 221 16.01 37.64 -17.50
C PHE A 221 14.62 36.99 -17.59
N VAL A 222 13.92 37.27 -18.68
CA VAL A 222 12.78 36.48 -19.15
C VAL A 222 13.17 35.88 -20.49
N ALA A 223 12.88 34.60 -20.70
CA ALA A 223 13.25 33.86 -21.91
C ALA A 223 12.05 33.11 -22.50
N PHE A 224 12.04 32.98 -23.82
CA PHE A 224 11.05 32.21 -24.57
C PHE A 224 11.65 30.85 -24.92
N GLY A 225 11.12 29.80 -24.30
CA GLY A 225 11.61 28.42 -24.39
C GLY A 225 11.20 27.68 -25.68
N ALA A 226 10.16 28.17 -26.37
CA ALA A 226 9.67 27.58 -27.64
C ALA A 226 9.42 26.06 -27.56
N ALA A 227 8.60 25.65 -26.58
CA ALA A 227 8.23 24.25 -26.32
C ALA A 227 9.46 23.31 -26.19
N TYR A 228 9.48 22.21 -26.95
CA TYR A 228 10.53 21.18 -26.93
C TYR A 228 11.92 21.66 -27.39
N ALA A 229 12.08 22.92 -27.80
CA ALA A 229 13.40 23.52 -28.04
C ALA A 229 14.13 23.88 -26.74
N PHE A 230 13.43 24.02 -25.61
CA PHE A 230 14.03 24.45 -24.34
C PHE A 230 14.97 23.41 -23.70
N PRO A 231 14.62 22.11 -23.54
CA PRO A 231 15.49 21.15 -22.87
C PRO A 231 16.93 21.10 -23.42
N PRO A 232 17.17 21.03 -24.74
CA PRO A 232 18.54 21.06 -25.27
C PRO A 232 19.20 22.44 -25.21
N ALA A 233 18.42 23.52 -25.04
CA ALA A 233 18.92 24.89 -24.96
C ALA A 233 19.24 25.36 -23.54
N VAL A 234 18.92 24.56 -22.51
CA VAL A 234 19.11 24.92 -21.09
C VAL A 234 20.55 25.31 -20.74
N GLU A 235 21.55 24.74 -21.43
CA GLU A 235 22.96 25.06 -21.25
C GLU A 235 23.29 26.52 -21.63
N TYR A 236 22.56 27.11 -22.58
CA TYR A 236 22.70 28.53 -22.99
C TYR A 236 22.38 29.51 -21.86
N VAL A 237 21.63 29.09 -20.82
CA VAL A 237 21.35 29.92 -19.64
C VAL A 237 22.63 30.37 -18.94
N THR A 238 23.68 29.54 -18.96
CA THR A 238 24.95 29.85 -18.27
C THR A 238 25.71 31.00 -18.93
N GLU A 239 25.58 31.16 -20.26
CA GLU A 239 26.16 32.29 -20.99
C GLU A 239 25.52 33.64 -20.60
N LEU A 240 24.30 33.62 -20.06
CA LEU A 240 23.60 34.79 -19.57
C LEU A 240 23.99 35.17 -18.13
N GLY A 241 24.73 34.31 -17.43
CA GLY A 241 25.16 34.53 -16.04
C GLY A 241 24.05 34.39 -15.01
N ALA A 242 22.92 33.76 -15.36
CA ALA A 242 21.85 33.45 -14.41
C ALA A 242 22.24 32.23 -13.54
N SER A 243 21.99 32.31 -12.24
CA SER A 243 22.27 31.23 -11.28
C SER A 243 21.04 30.44 -10.86
N ASP A 244 19.85 30.86 -11.29
CA ASP A 244 18.56 30.25 -10.96
C ASP A 244 17.67 30.12 -12.19
N ILE A 245 17.16 28.91 -12.47
CA ILE A 245 16.31 28.64 -13.65
C ILE A 245 14.88 28.35 -13.21
N ARG A 246 13.94 29.12 -13.73
CA ARG A 246 12.50 28.97 -13.48
C ARG A 246 11.78 28.67 -14.77
N TYR A 247 10.84 27.75 -14.71
CA TYR A 247 10.01 27.38 -15.85
C TYR A 247 8.53 27.58 -15.55
N PHE A 248 7.81 28.13 -16.51
CA PHE A 248 6.35 28.27 -16.52
C PHE A 248 5.84 27.97 -17.92
N GLY A 249 5.09 26.88 -18.08
CA GLY A 249 4.46 26.45 -19.33
C GLY A 249 2.98 26.12 -19.14
N ASP A 250 2.36 25.54 -20.17
CA ASP A 250 0.99 25.01 -20.08
C ASP A 250 0.91 23.92 -18.98
N LEU A 251 -0.26 23.77 -18.36
CA LEU A 251 -0.53 22.66 -17.44
C LEU A 251 -1.26 21.56 -18.22
N ASP A 252 -0.49 20.76 -18.93
CA ASP A 252 -0.88 19.55 -19.62
C ASP A 252 0.27 18.53 -19.68
N GLU A 253 0.08 17.40 -20.36
CA GLU A 253 1.10 16.36 -20.47
C GLU A 253 2.41 16.88 -21.10
N ASP A 254 2.31 17.67 -22.17
CA ASP A 254 3.48 18.16 -22.91
C ASP A 254 4.25 19.23 -22.13
N GLY A 255 3.56 20.19 -21.53
CA GLY A 255 4.17 21.26 -20.74
C GLY A 255 4.96 20.71 -19.54
N LEU A 256 4.43 19.70 -18.85
CA LEU A 256 5.13 19.04 -17.74
C LEU A 256 6.28 18.12 -18.21
N GLU A 257 6.14 17.47 -19.36
CA GLU A 257 7.23 16.67 -19.94
C GLU A 257 8.40 17.54 -20.41
N ILE A 258 8.14 18.72 -20.97
CA ILE A 258 9.17 19.72 -21.33
C ILE A 258 9.95 20.13 -20.08
N ALA A 259 9.23 20.45 -19.00
CA ALA A 259 9.84 20.84 -17.73
C ALA A 259 10.73 19.75 -17.14
N ARG A 260 10.23 18.50 -17.12
CA ARG A 260 10.94 17.32 -16.64
C ARG A 260 12.22 17.05 -17.44
N ARG A 261 12.15 17.10 -18.78
CA ARG A 261 13.32 16.91 -19.66
C ARG A 261 14.36 18.01 -19.52
N ALA A 262 13.92 19.26 -19.33
CA ALA A 262 14.83 20.37 -19.07
C ALA A 262 15.56 20.19 -17.74
N ALA A 263 14.86 19.75 -16.70
CA ALA A 263 15.45 19.44 -15.38
C ALA A 263 16.46 18.27 -15.46
N GLU A 264 16.13 17.19 -16.17
CA GLU A 264 17.05 16.08 -16.41
C GLU A 264 18.30 16.51 -17.19
N THR A 265 18.14 17.35 -18.21
CA THR A 265 19.25 17.85 -19.03
C THR A 265 20.15 18.76 -18.21
N ALA A 266 19.58 19.64 -17.39
CA ALA A 266 20.34 20.50 -16.47
C ALA A 266 21.12 19.68 -15.44
N ALA A 267 20.49 18.67 -14.81
CA ALA A 267 21.15 17.79 -13.86
C ALA A 267 22.29 16.98 -14.50
N GLY A 268 22.09 16.50 -15.73
CA GLY A 268 23.13 15.77 -16.47
C GLY A 268 24.33 16.61 -16.91
N LEU A 269 24.20 17.95 -16.87
CA LEU A 269 25.23 18.92 -17.24
C LEU A 269 25.77 19.70 -16.03
N ASP A 270 25.37 19.34 -14.80
CA ASP A 270 25.74 20.04 -13.56
C ASP A 270 25.38 21.54 -13.58
N LEU A 271 24.24 21.85 -14.20
CA LEU A 271 23.69 23.20 -14.30
C LEU A 271 22.73 23.48 -13.13
N PRO A 272 22.40 24.77 -12.84
CA PRO A 272 21.38 25.08 -11.87
C PRO A 272 20.05 24.37 -12.19
N ALA A 273 19.40 23.82 -11.16
CA ALA A 273 18.19 23.03 -11.33
C ALA A 273 17.06 23.85 -11.99
N VAL A 274 16.38 23.26 -12.97
CA VAL A 274 15.17 23.83 -13.59
C VAL A 274 13.99 23.58 -12.65
N ARG A 275 13.42 24.66 -12.11
CA ARG A 275 12.36 24.61 -11.09
C ARG A 275 11.07 25.26 -11.56
N PRO A 276 9.92 24.86 -11.02
CA PRO A 276 8.65 25.51 -11.33
C PRO A 276 8.62 26.94 -10.80
N ALA A 277 8.04 27.86 -11.58
CA ALA A 277 7.61 29.16 -11.08
C ALA A 277 6.30 28.99 -10.30
N VAL A 278 6.42 28.63 -9.02
CA VAL A 278 5.34 28.10 -8.18
C VAL A 278 4.09 28.99 -8.17
N GLY A 279 4.26 30.29 -7.96
CA GLY A 279 3.18 31.27 -7.91
C GLY A 279 2.46 31.48 -9.24
N LEU A 280 3.15 31.29 -10.38
CA LEU A 280 2.52 31.35 -11.69
C LEU A 280 1.68 30.10 -11.97
N TYR A 281 2.17 28.91 -11.61
CA TYR A 281 1.36 27.68 -11.67
C TYR A 281 0.19 27.69 -10.68
N ALA A 282 0.36 28.25 -9.48
CA ALA A 282 -0.72 28.40 -8.51
C ALA A 282 -1.84 29.33 -9.04
N ARG A 283 -1.47 30.47 -9.66
CA ARG A 283 -2.43 31.36 -10.32
C ARG A 283 -3.11 30.70 -11.51
N LEU A 284 -2.36 29.91 -12.29
CA LEU A 284 -2.93 29.16 -13.41
C LEU A 284 -3.96 28.14 -12.92
N LEU A 285 -3.69 27.40 -11.84
CA LEU A 285 -4.64 26.47 -11.23
C LEU A 285 -5.87 27.18 -10.64
N ALA A 286 -5.70 28.37 -10.07
CA ALA A 286 -6.78 29.13 -9.44
C ALA A 286 -7.69 29.88 -10.44
N HIS A 287 -7.14 30.33 -11.57
CA HIS A 287 -7.84 31.24 -12.49
C HIS A 287 -7.91 30.73 -13.94
N GLY A 288 -7.15 29.69 -14.26
CA GLY A 288 -7.15 29.06 -15.57
C GLY A 288 -8.52 28.46 -15.90
N ARG A 289 -8.92 28.59 -17.16
CA ARG A 289 -10.13 27.94 -17.65
C ARG A 289 -9.75 26.58 -18.22
N PRO A 290 -10.29 25.47 -17.66
CA PRO A 290 -10.00 24.13 -18.17
C PRO A 290 -10.56 23.97 -19.57
N THR A 291 -9.76 23.37 -20.45
CA THR A 291 -10.15 22.95 -21.79
C THR A 291 -9.99 21.44 -21.89
N THR A 292 -10.95 20.75 -22.50
CA THR A 292 -10.92 19.29 -22.61
C THR A 292 -9.86 18.80 -23.59
N VAL A 293 -9.10 17.79 -23.16
CA VAL A 293 -8.06 17.05 -23.89
C VAL A 293 -8.19 15.55 -23.55
N PRO A 294 -7.50 14.63 -24.26
CA PRO A 294 -7.47 13.23 -23.86
C PRO A 294 -7.00 13.05 -22.41
N GLU A 295 -7.64 12.15 -21.68
CA GLU A 295 -7.25 11.78 -20.31
C GLU A 295 -5.83 11.20 -20.29
N VAL A 296 -5.05 11.61 -19.29
CA VAL A 296 -3.72 11.08 -19.04
C VAL A 296 -3.81 9.90 -18.07
N ASP A 297 -3.17 8.78 -18.43
CA ASP A 297 -3.10 7.60 -17.58
C ASP A 297 -2.57 7.95 -16.17
N ALA A 298 -3.15 7.34 -15.12
CA ALA A 298 -2.85 7.67 -13.74
C ALA A 298 -1.35 7.53 -13.40
N ALA A 299 -0.67 6.50 -13.91
CA ALA A 299 0.76 6.31 -13.66
C ALA A 299 1.60 7.37 -14.38
N ARG A 300 1.18 7.76 -15.59
CA ARG A 300 1.81 8.83 -16.35
C ARG A 300 1.58 10.20 -15.69
N ALA A 301 0.37 10.49 -15.21
CA ALA A 301 0.03 11.71 -14.50
C ALA A 301 0.84 11.84 -13.20
N THR A 302 0.98 10.76 -12.41
CA THR A 302 1.84 10.74 -11.21
C THR A 302 3.27 11.12 -11.54
N LEU A 303 3.87 10.51 -12.57
CA LEU A 303 5.24 10.81 -12.99
C LEU A 303 5.42 12.27 -13.42
N LEU A 304 4.44 12.85 -14.10
CA LEU A 304 4.51 14.23 -14.61
C LEU A 304 4.41 15.26 -13.49
N VAL A 305 3.52 15.05 -12.51
CA VAL A 305 3.30 16.01 -11.42
C VAL A 305 4.41 15.98 -10.36
N GLU A 306 5.27 14.95 -10.32
CA GLU A 306 6.40 14.89 -9.38
C GLU A 306 7.34 16.09 -9.49
N TRP A 307 7.49 16.68 -10.68
CA TRP A 307 8.32 17.86 -10.91
C TRP A 307 7.74 19.13 -10.26
N LEU A 308 6.42 19.20 -10.05
CA LEU A 308 5.77 20.31 -9.35
C LEU A 308 5.98 20.20 -7.83
N PRO A 309 5.89 21.32 -7.08
CA PRO A 309 5.90 21.26 -5.61
C PRO A 309 4.66 20.54 -5.10
N SER A 310 4.77 19.85 -3.96
CA SER A 310 3.70 19.06 -3.35
C SER A 310 2.38 19.81 -3.21
N THR A 311 2.44 21.12 -2.94
CA THR A 311 1.28 22.02 -2.83
C THR A 311 0.43 22.15 -4.09
N LEU A 312 0.98 21.86 -5.27
CA LEU A 312 0.29 21.97 -6.56
C LEU A 312 0.01 20.61 -7.22
N ARG A 313 0.64 19.52 -6.74
CA ARG A 313 0.58 18.20 -7.38
C ARG A 313 -0.84 17.65 -7.45
N ALA A 314 -1.61 17.78 -6.37
CA ALA A 314 -2.96 17.21 -6.31
C ALA A 314 -3.90 17.84 -7.34
N GLN A 315 -3.92 19.17 -7.41
CA GLN A 315 -4.77 19.87 -8.38
C GLN A 315 -4.30 19.61 -9.81
N ALA A 316 -2.99 19.64 -10.07
CA ALA A 316 -2.45 19.32 -11.39
C ALA A 316 -2.74 17.87 -11.82
N TYR A 317 -2.60 16.92 -10.91
CA TYR A 317 -2.89 15.51 -11.14
C TYR A 317 -4.35 15.31 -11.54
N GLN A 318 -5.26 15.94 -10.79
CA GLN A 318 -6.69 15.84 -11.05
C GLN A 318 -7.03 16.39 -12.44
N ARG A 319 -6.48 17.55 -12.84
CA ARG A 319 -6.68 18.10 -14.19
C ARG A 319 -6.24 17.12 -15.29
N LEU A 320 -5.08 16.49 -15.15
CA LEU A 320 -4.55 15.56 -16.17
C LEU A 320 -5.42 14.30 -16.31
N VAL A 321 -5.86 13.73 -15.18
CA VAL A 321 -6.68 12.50 -15.17
C VAL A 321 -8.10 12.79 -15.66
N ASP A 322 -8.65 13.97 -15.38
CA ASP A 322 -9.96 14.41 -15.87
C ASP A 322 -9.96 14.82 -17.35
N GLY A 323 -8.81 14.73 -18.04
CA GLY A 323 -8.68 15.14 -19.43
C GLY A 323 -8.84 16.64 -19.60
N GLU A 324 -8.22 17.43 -18.71
CA GLU A 324 -8.27 18.89 -18.74
C GLU A 324 -6.86 19.49 -18.89
N ARG A 325 -6.73 20.51 -19.74
CA ARG A 325 -5.53 21.37 -19.84
C ARG A 325 -5.82 22.79 -19.37
N LEU A 326 -4.80 23.45 -18.82
CA LEU A 326 -4.82 24.90 -18.56
C LEU A 326 -3.74 25.61 -19.37
N GLU A 327 -4.15 26.59 -20.18
CA GLU A 327 -3.24 27.36 -21.04
C GLU A 327 -2.52 28.45 -20.26
N GLN A 328 -1.21 28.60 -20.49
CA GLN A 328 -0.35 29.55 -19.81
C GLN A 328 -0.89 30.99 -19.85
N GLU A 329 -1.49 31.40 -20.97
CA GLU A 329 -2.08 32.71 -21.22
C GLU A 329 -3.25 33.04 -20.29
N ALA A 330 -3.89 32.03 -19.69
CA ALA A 330 -5.09 32.21 -18.89
C ALA A 330 -4.85 33.00 -17.59
N VAL A 331 -3.59 33.13 -17.13
CA VAL A 331 -3.26 34.02 -16.01
C VAL A 331 -3.54 35.48 -16.37
N GLY A 332 -3.21 35.89 -17.59
CA GLY A 332 -3.60 37.18 -18.17
C GLY A 332 -2.78 38.41 -17.71
N VAL A 333 -2.65 39.39 -18.63
CA VAL A 333 -1.88 40.64 -18.40
C VAL A 333 -2.43 41.51 -17.28
N ASN A 334 -3.76 41.61 -17.13
CA ASN A 334 -4.37 42.46 -16.10
C ASN A 334 -4.12 41.89 -14.70
N THR A 335 -4.30 40.59 -14.51
CA THR A 335 -4.02 39.88 -13.25
C THR A 335 -2.57 40.07 -12.81
N LEU A 336 -1.62 40.00 -13.76
CA LEU A 336 -0.19 40.17 -13.48
C LEU A 336 0.20 41.63 -13.23
N ALA A 337 -0.56 42.59 -13.77
CA ALA A 337 -0.34 44.02 -13.54
C ALA A 337 -0.91 44.48 -12.20
N ASP A 338 -2.07 43.95 -11.80
CA ASP A 338 -2.75 44.30 -10.54
C ASP A 338 -2.03 43.72 -9.31
N ASP A 339 -1.26 42.65 -9.49
CA ASP A 339 -0.55 41.96 -8.40
C ASP A 339 0.91 41.64 -8.80
N PRO A 340 1.86 42.57 -8.61
CA PRO A 340 3.26 42.41 -9.02
C PRO A 340 4.02 41.35 -8.20
N THR A 341 3.41 40.77 -7.16
CA THR A 341 4.06 39.78 -6.29
C THR A 341 4.44 38.50 -7.03
N TRP A 342 3.89 38.26 -8.24
CA TRP A 342 4.27 37.11 -9.09
C TRP A 342 5.76 37.08 -9.43
N ALA A 343 6.43 38.23 -9.40
CA ALA A 343 7.85 38.37 -9.68
C ALA A 343 8.72 38.36 -8.41
N GLU A 344 8.16 38.17 -7.21
CA GLU A 344 8.94 38.12 -5.97
C GLU A 344 9.47 36.71 -5.67
N TRP A 345 10.47 36.58 -4.79
CA TRP A 345 11.00 35.28 -4.36
C TRP A 345 9.93 34.35 -3.75
N SER A 346 8.96 34.94 -3.04
CA SER A 346 7.79 34.27 -2.48
C SER A 346 6.94 33.56 -3.53
N SER A 347 6.84 34.12 -4.74
CA SER A 347 6.06 33.56 -5.85
C SER A 347 6.90 32.76 -6.85
N ILE A 348 8.13 33.17 -7.13
CA ILE A 348 9.01 32.48 -8.08
C ILE A 348 9.51 31.15 -7.51
N GLY A 349 9.57 31.02 -6.18
CA GLY A 349 10.12 29.87 -5.47
C GLY A 349 11.61 30.07 -5.16
N PRO A 350 12.14 29.39 -4.13
CA PRO A 350 13.41 29.74 -3.47
C PRO A 350 14.68 29.35 -4.23
N ARG A 351 15.77 30.10 -4.00
CA ARG A 351 17.04 30.16 -4.78
C ARG A 351 17.76 28.84 -4.99
N ALA A 352 18.63 28.72 -5.98
CA ALA A 352 19.55 27.58 -6.11
C ALA A 352 20.46 27.52 -4.86
N GLY A 353 20.39 26.42 -4.11
CA GLY A 353 21.02 26.28 -2.78
C GLY A 353 20.13 26.63 -1.59
N GLU A 354 19.04 27.39 -1.78
CA GLU A 354 17.88 27.35 -0.91
C GLU A 354 16.99 26.20 -1.42
N GLN A 355 16.84 25.14 -0.64
CA GLN A 355 15.77 24.20 -0.92
C GLN A 355 14.47 25.00 -1.06
N ILE A 356 13.56 24.54 -1.95
CA ILE A 356 12.13 24.75 -1.67
C ILE A 356 11.97 24.32 -0.25
N GLY A 357 11.86 25.31 0.63
CA GLY A 357 11.54 25.03 1.99
C GLY A 357 10.38 24.05 1.89
N ARG A 358 10.54 22.91 2.57
CA ARG A 358 9.59 22.66 3.64
C ARG A 358 8.96 24.00 3.99
N VAL A 359 7.63 24.11 3.84
CA VAL A 359 6.85 25.07 4.64
C VAL A 359 7.68 25.35 5.86
N ASP A 360 8.18 26.58 5.97
CA ASP A 360 9.05 26.92 7.09
C ASP A 360 8.35 26.34 8.32
N PRO A 361 8.96 25.40 9.06
CA PRO A 361 8.39 24.98 10.32
C PRO A 361 8.17 26.19 11.25
N ALA A 362 8.72 27.36 10.90
CA ALA A 362 8.49 28.67 11.49
C ALA A 362 7.45 29.60 10.76
N ALA A 363 6.65 29.09 9.81
CA ALA A 363 5.31 29.63 9.51
C ALA A 363 4.16 28.83 10.18
N HIS A 364 4.47 27.73 10.87
CA HIS A 364 3.98 27.61 12.24
C HIS A 364 4.70 28.68 13.05
N ARG A 365 4.02 29.50 13.86
CA ARG A 365 4.66 30.52 14.72
C ARG A 365 6.09 30.13 15.10
N PRO A 366 7.09 31.04 15.01
CA PRO A 366 8.46 30.71 15.38
C PRO A 366 8.47 29.89 16.68
N LEU A 367 8.96 28.66 16.58
CA LEU A 367 9.41 27.89 17.74
C LEU A 367 10.89 28.22 18.05
N ASP A 368 11.36 29.40 17.62
CA ASP A 368 12.48 30.11 18.26
C ASP A 368 12.12 30.61 19.68
N GLU A 369 10.91 30.31 20.16
CA GLU A 369 10.53 30.37 21.57
C GLU A 369 10.37 28.97 22.21
N ARG A 370 11.01 27.92 21.68
CA ARG A 370 11.25 26.71 22.49
C ARG A 370 12.61 26.86 23.15
N PRO A 371 12.67 26.94 24.48
CA PRO A 371 13.91 27.23 25.18
C PRO A 371 15.01 26.22 24.80
N GLU A 372 16.26 26.67 24.76
CA GLU A 372 17.43 25.77 24.72
C GLU A 372 17.45 24.83 25.94
N ALA A 373 16.72 25.21 27.00
CA ALA A 373 16.40 24.38 28.15
C ALA A 373 15.14 23.53 27.88
N PRO A 374 15.02 22.30 28.43
CA PRO A 374 13.79 21.53 28.33
C PRO A 374 12.61 22.33 28.85
N PHE A 375 11.45 22.14 28.22
CA PHE A 375 10.20 22.67 28.73
C PHE A 375 9.94 22.13 30.14
N ASP A 376 9.42 22.98 31.04
CA ASP A 376 9.03 22.56 32.38
C ASP A 376 7.92 21.49 32.28
N LEU A 377 8.23 20.27 32.72
CA LEU A 377 7.33 19.10 32.70
C LEU A 377 6.57 18.93 34.03
N ASP A 378 6.78 19.83 34.99
CA ASP A 378 6.30 19.71 36.38
C ASP A 378 4.79 20.01 36.52
N GLY A 379 4.13 20.45 35.45
CA GLY A 379 2.69 20.69 35.41
C GLY A 379 1.87 19.42 35.67
N ALA A 380 0.92 19.50 36.60
CA ALA A 380 -0.04 18.43 36.84
C ALA A 380 -0.92 18.17 35.60
N ILE A 381 -1.15 16.89 35.30
CA ILE A 381 -2.09 16.48 34.25
C ILE A 381 -3.52 16.64 34.78
N ASP A 382 -4.34 17.45 34.09
CA ASP A 382 -5.76 17.64 34.35
C ASP A 382 -6.64 17.02 33.23
N ASP A 383 -7.96 17.17 33.32
CA ASP A 383 -8.92 16.61 32.36
C ASP A 383 -8.81 17.20 30.93
N THR A 384 -8.02 18.25 30.72
CA THR A 384 -7.76 18.80 29.39
C THR A 384 -6.63 18.07 28.66
N TRP A 385 -5.86 17.24 29.37
CA TRP A 385 -4.82 16.40 28.81
C TRP A 385 -5.36 15.10 28.23
N ILE A 386 -4.91 14.77 27.02
CA ILE A 386 -5.37 13.59 26.28
C ILE A 386 -4.24 12.58 26.15
N ALA A 387 -4.48 11.34 26.59
CA ALA A 387 -3.54 10.25 26.38
C ALA A 387 -3.54 9.85 24.89
N ALA A 388 -2.35 9.61 24.31
CA ALA A 388 -2.22 9.27 22.89
C ALA A 388 -3.10 8.07 22.48
N ALA A 389 -3.18 7.03 23.32
CA ALA A 389 -4.01 5.85 23.08
C ALA A 389 -5.53 6.12 23.00
N ARG A 390 -6.01 7.31 23.43
CA ARG A 390 -7.43 7.68 23.39
C ARG A 390 -7.89 8.18 22.03
N THR A 391 -6.98 8.41 21.08
CA THR A 391 -7.34 8.88 19.73
C THR A 391 -7.87 7.77 18.83
N ARG A 392 -7.67 6.50 19.20
CA ARG A 392 -7.93 5.34 18.33
C ARG A 392 -9.36 5.27 17.77
N ASN A 393 -10.38 5.55 18.59
CA ASN A 393 -11.78 5.34 18.20
C ASN A 393 -12.23 6.39 17.18
N TRP A 394 -11.76 7.63 17.33
CA TRP A 394 -11.89 8.67 16.30
C TRP A 394 -11.26 8.24 14.98
N VAL A 395 -10.01 7.77 15.02
CA VAL A 395 -9.26 7.36 13.82
C VAL A 395 -9.95 6.18 13.10
N LYS A 396 -10.52 5.25 13.86
CA LYS A 396 -11.30 4.11 13.35
C LYS A 396 -12.71 4.49 12.85
N GLY A 397 -13.13 5.75 13.02
CA GLY A 397 -14.44 6.23 12.58
C GLY A 397 -15.60 5.73 13.44
N ASP A 398 -15.35 5.37 14.70
CA ASP A 398 -16.38 4.92 15.66
C ASP A 398 -16.28 5.68 17.01
N PRO A 399 -16.34 7.03 17.03
CA PRO A 399 -16.22 7.83 18.25
C PRO A 399 -17.36 7.61 19.26
N LEU A 400 -18.47 6.99 18.86
CA LEU A 400 -19.52 6.51 19.77
C LEU A 400 -18.94 5.63 20.89
N LEU A 401 -17.91 4.83 20.63
CA LEU A 401 -17.28 3.99 21.65
C LEU A 401 -16.60 4.80 22.77
N ASP A 402 -16.09 6.00 22.47
CA ASP A 402 -15.56 6.88 23.51
C ASP A 402 -16.70 7.42 24.38
N TRP A 403 -17.84 7.75 23.76
CA TRP A 403 -19.03 8.23 24.46
C TRP A 403 -19.67 7.14 25.32
N LEU A 404 -19.86 5.92 24.80
CA LEU A 404 -20.37 4.79 25.58
C LEU A 404 -19.46 4.48 26.77
N ARG A 405 -18.14 4.53 26.57
CA ARG A 405 -17.18 4.36 27.66
C ARG A 405 -17.33 5.42 28.76
N ALA A 406 -17.63 6.67 28.40
CA ALA A 406 -17.72 7.77 29.34
C ALA A 406 -19.10 7.89 30.01
N TYR A 407 -20.19 7.67 29.26
CA TYR A 407 -21.56 8.01 29.65
C TYR A 407 -22.58 6.89 29.40
N GLY A 408 -22.19 5.78 28.75
CA GLY A 408 -23.10 4.71 28.36
C GLY A 408 -23.90 4.15 29.54
N ARG A 409 -23.23 3.88 30.67
CA ARG A 409 -23.89 3.40 31.91
C ARG A 409 -24.91 4.41 32.44
N ASP A 410 -24.53 5.68 32.55
CA ASP A 410 -25.41 6.75 33.02
C ASP A 410 -26.62 6.96 32.11
N LYS A 411 -26.49 6.55 30.83
CA LYS A 411 -27.53 6.63 29.79
C LYS A 411 -28.31 5.31 29.64
N GLY A 412 -28.06 4.31 30.49
CA GLY A 412 -28.83 3.07 30.55
C GLY A 412 -28.28 1.91 29.72
N PHE A 413 -27.15 2.07 29.04
CA PHE A 413 -26.52 0.98 28.30
C PHE A 413 -25.66 0.11 29.22
N VAL A 414 -25.74 -1.21 29.01
CA VAL A 414 -24.98 -2.20 29.79
C VAL A 414 -23.81 -2.72 28.96
N PRO A 415 -22.57 -2.62 29.47
CA PRO A 415 -21.40 -3.25 28.86
C PRO A 415 -21.57 -4.76 28.69
N ASP A 416 -20.96 -5.34 27.66
CA ASP A 416 -21.01 -6.77 27.37
C ASP A 416 -20.44 -7.60 28.53
N ASP A 417 -19.38 -7.12 29.21
CA ASP A 417 -18.72 -7.79 30.34
C ASP A 417 -19.50 -7.75 31.66
N GLU A 418 -20.65 -7.04 31.68
CA GLU A 418 -21.58 -6.98 32.82
C GLU A 418 -22.88 -7.78 32.56
N ARG A 419 -23.01 -8.43 31.40
CA ARG A 419 -24.21 -9.20 31.06
C ARG A 419 -24.22 -10.59 31.73
N PRO A 420 -25.39 -11.16 32.05
CA PRO A 420 -25.49 -12.45 32.73
C PRO A 420 -24.90 -13.64 31.96
N ASP A 421 -24.88 -13.54 30.63
CA ASP A 421 -24.40 -14.55 29.68
C ASP A 421 -22.93 -14.32 29.26
N TYR A 422 -22.23 -13.36 29.87
CA TYR A 422 -20.83 -13.10 29.59
C TYR A 422 -19.91 -14.21 30.14
N ASP A 423 -19.13 -14.82 29.25
CA ASP A 423 -18.04 -15.72 29.62
C ASP A 423 -16.68 -15.09 29.23
N PRO A 424 -15.83 -14.69 30.19
CA PRO A 424 -14.51 -14.13 29.89
C PRO A 424 -13.57 -15.10 29.16
N ARG A 425 -13.86 -16.42 29.19
CA ARG A 425 -13.08 -17.45 28.47
C ARG A 425 -13.29 -17.38 26.97
N THR A 426 -14.34 -16.71 26.49
CA THR A 426 -14.66 -16.54 25.07
C THR A 426 -14.47 -15.09 24.61
N ASP A 427 -13.91 -14.21 25.44
CA ASP A 427 -13.67 -12.80 25.10
C ASP A 427 -12.34 -12.62 24.35
N PHE A 428 -12.43 -12.49 23.02
CA PHE A 428 -11.29 -12.25 22.15
C PHE A 428 -10.54 -10.95 22.45
N THR A 429 -11.25 -9.87 22.78
CA THR A 429 -10.61 -8.58 23.05
C THR A 429 -9.78 -8.65 24.33
N HIS A 430 -10.35 -9.23 25.38
CA HIS A 430 -9.66 -9.46 26.64
C HIS A 430 -8.39 -10.32 26.43
N PHE A 431 -8.51 -11.42 25.67
CA PHE A 431 -7.39 -12.29 25.34
C PHE A 431 -6.26 -11.56 24.59
N VAL A 432 -6.58 -10.86 23.49
CA VAL A 432 -5.58 -10.18 22.66
C VAL A 432 -4.88 -9.05 23.42
N MET A 433 -5.59 -8.34 24.30
CA MET A 433 -4.98 -7.33 25.16
C MET A 433 -3.94 -7.93 26.12
N GLY A 434 -4.23 -9.09 26.70
CA GLY A 434 -3.28 -9.84 27.53
C GLY A 434 -2.06 -10.31 26.74
N LYS A 435 -2.26 -10.84 25.52
CA LYS A 435 -1.16 -11.21 24.62
C LYS A 435 -0.31 -10.02 24.18
N GLY A 436 -0.93 -8.86 23.97
CA GLY A 436 -0.23 -7.61 23.68
C GLY A 436 0.81 -7.24 24.74
N GLN A 437 0.41 -7.28 26.02
CA GLN A 437 1.29 -6.98 27.15
C GLN A 437 2.44 -7.99 27.27
N ALA A 438 2.13 -9.28 27.09
CA ALA A 438 3.15 -10.33 27.13
C ALA A 438 4.14 -10.25 25.95
N PHE A 439 3.66 -9.90 24.75
CA PHE A 439 4.51 -9.67 23.58
C PHE A 439 5.45 -8.49 23.80
N GLU A 440 4.94 -7.35 24.27
CA GLU A 440 5.73 -6.16 24.59
C GLU A 440 6.84 -6.47 25.59
N ALA A 441 6.50 -7.13 26.72
CA ALA A 441 7.47 -7.56 27.72
C ALA A 441 8.52 -8.54 27.15
N GLY A 442 8.09 -9.43 26.26
CA GLY A 442 8.97 -10.35 25.55
C GLY A 442 9.95 -9.63 24.62
N ILE A 443 9.50 -8.63 23.87
CA ILE A 443 10.37 -7.81 23.02
C ILE A 443 11.37 -7.03 23.86
N VAL A 444 10.94 -6.39 24.94
CA VAL A 444 11.86 -5.67 25.86
C VAL A 444 12.95 -6.61 26.39
N ARG A 445 12.61 -7.85 26.74
CA ARG A 445 13.59 -8.87 27.16
C ARG A 445 14.60 -9.18 26.04
N VAL A 446 14.13 -9.41 24.81
CA VAL A 446 15.02 -9.65 23.65
C VAL A 446 15.92 -8.45 23.37
N MET A 447 15.41 -7.21 23.48
CA MET A 447 16.22 -6.00 23.32
C MET A 447 17.31 -5.89 24.38
N ALA A 448 17.01 -6.26 25.64
CA ALA A 448 17.94 -6.23 26.75
C ALA A 448 19.12 -7.21 26.63
N GLU A 449 19.00 -8.24 25.79
CA GLU A 449 20.11 -9.15 25.47
C GLU A 449 21.14 -8.50 24.53
N ARG A 450 20.75 -7.45 23.79
CA ARG A 450 21.58 -6.81 22.76
C ARG A 450 22.07 -5.41 23.15
N ALA A 451 21.32 -4.69 23.97
CA ALA A 451 21.66 -3.35 24.42
C ALA A 451 21.18 -3.09 25.85
N THR A 452 21.77 -2.10 26.52
CA THR A 452 21.27 -1.66 27.83
C THR A 452 19.88 -1.05 27.69
N VAL A 453 18.92 -1.58 28.44
CA VAL A 453 17.54 -1.08 28.51
C VAL A 453 17.28 -0.52 29.92
N VAL A 454 16.72 0.69 29.99
CA VAL A 454 16.21 1.27 31.24
C VAL A 454 14.69 1.43 31.15
N THR A 455 13.96 0.83 32.08
CA THR A 455 12.49 0.96 32.15
C THR A 455 12.10 2.07 33.12
N VAL A 456 11.35 3.08 32.65
CA VAL A 456 10.96 4.26 33.43
C VAL A 456 9.63 4.05 34.15
N ALA A 457 8.53 3.93 33.41
CA ALA A 457 7.22 3.61 33.97
C ALA A 457 7.07 2.11 34.22
N ARG A 458 6.49 1.75 35.37
CA ARG A 458 6.25 0.37 35.81
C ARG A 458 4.79 0.12 36.17
N GLU A 459 4.07 1.19 36.50
CA GLU A 459 2.67 1.14 36.90
C GLU A 459 1.82 2.07 36.04
N ARG A 460 0.52 1.80 35.93
CA ARG A 460 -0.40 2.64 35.12
C ARG A 460 -0.44 4.10 35.59
N GLY A 461 -0.24 4.34 36.89
CA GLY A 461 -0.19 5.69 37.48
C GLY A 461 1.03 6.50 37.03
N ASP A 462 2.13 5.86 36.64
CA ASP A 462 3.37 6.53 36.25
C ASP A 462 3.21 7.40 35.00
N ALA A 463 2.27 7.05 34.11
CA ALA A 463 1.92 7.86 32.95
C ALA A 463 1.53 9.30 33.32
N TYR A 464 1.04 9.51 34.56
CA TYR A 464 0.61 10.79 35.11
C TYR A 464 1.67 11.48 35.96
N SER A 465 2.83 10.87 36.20
CA SER A 465 3.87 11.41 37.08
C SER A 465 4.83 12.36 36.35
N PRO A 466 4.96 13.64 36.78
CA PRO A 466 5.98 14.53 36.25
C PRO A 466 7.38 14.02 36.56
N GLU A 467 7.57 13.40 37.72
CA GLU A 467 8.84 12.78 38.12
C GLU A 467 9.26 11.71 37.11
N LYS A 468 8.33 10.86 36.66
CA LYS A 468 8.58 9.84 35.65
C LYS A 468 8.91 10.42 34.28
N ALA A 469 8.27 11.54 33.89
CA ALA A 469 8.66 12.24 32.67
C ALA A 469 10.08 12.82 32.78
N ALA A 470 10.46 13.35 33.94
CA ALA A 470 11.82 13.81 34.20
C ALA A 470 12.83 12.65 34.18
N GLU A 471 12.50 11.48 34.76
CA GLU A 471 13.32 10.27 34.68
C GLU A 471 13.59 9.85 33.21
N THR A 472 12.59 9.95 32.32
CA THR A 472 12.79 9.73 30.87
C THR A 472 13.83 10.68 30.29
N VAL A 473 13.75 11.98 30.60
CA VAL A 473 14.68 13.00 30.10
C VAL A 473 16.09 12.79 30.65
N GLU A 474 16.23 12.45 31.92
CA GLU A 474 17.53 12.13 32.53
C GLU A 474 18.16 10.87 31.90
N ALA A 475 17.37 9.83 31.64
CA ALA A 475 17.85 8.66 30.91
C ALA A 475 18.29 9.01 29.48
N MET A 476 17.55 9.89 28.80
CA MET A 476 17.95 10.37 27.47
C MET A 476 19.29 11.11 27.49
N ARG A 477 19.46 12.03 28.45
CA ARG A 477 20.71 12.80 28.66
C ARG A 477 21.90 11.91 29.03
N ALA A 478 21.66 10.86 29.80
CA ALA A 478 22.66 9.84 30.11
C ALA A 478 23.07 8.98 28.91
N GLY A 479 22.36 9.10 27.77
CA GLY A 479 22.67 8.39 26.54
C GLY A 479 22.35 6.90 26.58
N VAL A 480 21.37 6.50 27.41
CA VAL A 480 20.89 5.12 27.52
C VAL A 480 20.48 4.59 26.13
N PRO A 481 21.02 3.46 25.65
CA PRO A 481 20.71 2.94 24.30
C PRO A 481 19.22 2.79 24.00
N ILE A 482 18.47 2.22 24.95
CA ILE A 482 17.04 1.97 24.84
C ILE A 482 16.37 2.33 26.16
N ILE A 483 15.35 3.19 26.10
CA ILE A 483 14.50 3.52 27.24
C ILE A 483 13.14 2.88 27.01
N ALA A 484 12.79 1.89 27.83
CA ALA A 484 11.49 1.23 27.76
C ALA A 484 10.46 1.97 28.64
N GLN A 485 9.21 1.99 28.21
CA GLN A 485 8.10 2.63 28.94
C GLN A 485 8.42 4.09 29.30
N GLY A 486 8.90 4.85 28.33
CA GLY A 486 9.30 6.26 28.50
C GLY A 486 8.08 7.17 28.59
N VAL A 487 7.91 7.86 29.71
CA VAL A 487 6.81 8.83 29.90
C VAL A 487 7.12 10.09 29.12
N LEU A 488 6.25 10.44 28.18
CA LEU A 488 6.35 11.62 27.33
C LEU A 488 5.15 12.56 27.54
N ARG A 489 5.42 13.87 27.51
CA ARG A 489 4.44 14.93 27.72
C ARG A 489 4.64 16.04 26.70
N ASN A 490 3.55 16.47 26.10
CA ASN A 490 3.51 17.68 25.29
C ASN A 490 2.59 18.71 25.98
N PRO A 491 3.15 19.67 26.74
CA PRO A 491 2.34 20.71 27.38
C PRO A 491 1.71 21.70 26.39
N LEU A 492 2.25 21.85 25.18
CA LEU A 492 1.71 22.77 24.17
C LEU A 492 0.41 22.23 23.58
N THR A 493 0.37 20.94 23.26
CA THR A 493 -0.82 20.28 22.73
C THR A 493 -1.64 19.61 23.83
N ARG A 494 -1.19 19.65 25.09
CA ARG A 494 -1.73 18.92 26.25
C ARG A 494 -2.02 17.46 25.93
N THR A 495 -1.02 16.77 25.42
CA THR A 495 -1.05 15.32 25.18
C THR A 495 0.04 14.62 25.97
N TYR A 496 -0.19 13.37 26.32
CA TYR A 496 0.79 12.57 27.04
C TYR A 496 0.68 11.09 26.66
N GLY A 497 1.67 10.32 27.06
CA GLY A 497 1.58 8.88 27.03
C GLY A 497 2.89 8.22 27.40
N VAL A 498 2.91 6.91 27.26
CA VAL A 498 4.08 6.08 27.57
C VAL A 498 4.50 5.43 26.26
N ALA A 499 5.65 5.85 25.74
CA ALA A 499 6.23 5.21 24.57
C ALA A 499 6.83 3.87 24.98
N ASP A 500 6.50 2.80 24.25
CA ASP A 500 6.97 1.46 24.60
C ASP A 500 8.51 1.41 24.57
N LEU A 501 9.12 2.01 23.55
CA LEU A 501 10.57 2.19 23.44
C LEU A 501 10.92 3.59 22.92
N LEU A 502 11.96 4.18 23.50
CA LEU A 502 12.75 5.25 22.89
C LEU A 502 14.14 4.68 22.59
N MET A 503 14.50 4.63 21.31
CA MET A 503 15.78 4.06 20.87
C MET A 503 16.66 5.17 20.29
N ARG A 504 17.96 5.11 20.59
CA ARG A 504 18.92 6.04 19.97
C ARG A 504 19.00 5.83 18.46
N SER A 505 19.10 6.92 17.72
CA SER A 505 19.11 6.95 16.25
C SER A 505 20.29 6.20 15.64
N ASP A 506 21.45 6.21 16.29
CA ASP A 506 22.63 5.44 15.86
C ASP A 506 22.44 3.92 16.06
N LEU A 507 21.75 3.51 17.12
CA LEU A 507 21.37 2.11 17.32
C LEU A 507 20.33 1.64 16.29
N ILE A 508 19.36 2.50 15.96
CA ILE A 508 18.39 2.20 14.89
C ILE A 508 19.12 2.04 13.54
N ALA A 509 20.07 2.91 13.21
CA ALA A 509 20.83 2.81 11.97
C ALA A 509 21.73 1.56 11.90
N ASP A 510 22.17 1.02 13.04
CA ASP A 510 22.93 -0.24 13.11
C ASP A 510 22.00 -1.46 12.92
N TRP A 511 20.85 -1.48 13.60
CA TRP A 511 19.94 -2.63 13.58
C TRP A 511 19.02 -2.66 12.35
N PHE A 512 18.69 -1.49 11.81
CA PHE A 512 17.77 -1.27 10.70
C PHE A 512 18.35 -0.22 9.72
N PRO A 513 19.45 -0.56 9.02
CA PRO A 513 20.21 0.39 8.20
C PRO A 513 19.42 1.01 7.03
N GLU A 514 18.30 0.40 6.64
CA GLU A 514 17.39 0.92 5.63
C GLU A 514 16.55 2.11 6.09
N LEU A 515 16.42 2.33 7.41
CA LEU A 515 15.51 3.33 7.97
C LEU A 515 16.14 4.72 8.10
N LEU A 516 17.46 4.80 8.25
CA LEU A 516 18.18 6.04 8.53
C LEU A 516 19.50 6.11 7.76
N SER A 517 19.76 7.26 7.14
CA SER A 517 21.09 7.57 6.63
C SER A 517 22.08 7.82 7.79
N PRO A 518 23.40 7.60 7.58
CA PRO A 518 24.40 7.91 8.60
C PRO A 518 24.35 9.38 9.08
N ASP A 519 24.10 10.33 8.18
CA ASP A 519 24.03 11.76 8.52
C ASP A 519 22.82 12.05 9.41
N GLU A 520 21.67 11.46 9.07
CA GLU A 520 20.47 11.59 9.89
C GLU A 520 20.65 10.93 11.26
N ALA A 521 21.22 9.72 11.30
CA ALA A 521 21.46 8.98 12.55
C ALA A 521 22.34 9.75 13.55
N HIS A 522 23.27 10.59 13.07
CA HIS A 522 24.17 11.39 13.90
C HIS A 522 23.72 12.85 14.10
N THR A 523 22.51 13.19 13.63
CA THR A 523 21.92 14.51 13.87
C THR A 523 21.73 14.72 15.37
N ARG A 524 22.22 15.86 15.87
CA ARG A 524 22.22 16.20 17.30
C ARG A 524 20.85 16.68 17.75
N ALA A 525 20.42 16.24 18.94
CA ALA A 525 19.28 16.81 19.66
C ALA A 525 19.75 17.85 20.69
N PRO A 526 19.43 19.15 20.54
CA PRO A 526 19.95 20.24 21.38
C PRO A 526 19.81 20.03 22.89
N ALA A 527 18.68 19.51 23.38
CA ALA A 527 18.44 19.35 24.81
C ALA A 527 19.21 18.17 25.44
N LEU A 528 19.90 17.37 24.63
CA LEU A 528 20.79 16.27 25.05
C LEU A 528 22.27 16.68 25.09
N GLY A 529 22.59 17.94 24.79
CA GLY A 529 23.95 18.47 24.84
C GLY A 529 24.81 18.12 23.61
N GLN A 530 26.05 17.67 23.83
CA GLN A 530 27.03 17.43 22.75
C GLN A 530 26.90 16.04 22.10
N ALA A 531 25.88 15.26 22.45
CA ALA A 531 25.64 13.94 21.90
C ALA A 531 25.37 13.99 20.38
N HIS A 532 26.00 13.09 19.63
CA HIS A 532 25.80 12.93 18.17
C HIS A 532 24.75 11.85 17.88
N PHE A 533 23.62 11.93 18.56
CA PHE A 533 22.45 11.10 18.33
C PHE A 533 21.20 11.84 18.82
N HIS A 534 20.04 11.31 18.46
CA HIS A 534 18.74 11.67 19.02
C HIS A 534 17.96 10.38 19.33
N TYR A 535 16.84 10.47 20.04
CA TYR A 535 15.95 9.33 20.25
C TYR A 535 14.82 9.33 19.24
N ARG A 536 14.34 8.14 18.88
CA ARG A 536 13.12 7.92 18.11
C ARG A 536 12.17 7.01 18.87
N ALA A 537 10.88 7.31 18.77
CA ALA A 537 9.83 6.49 19.36
C ALA A 537 9.60 5.22 18.52
N VAL A 538 9.56 4.07 19.20
CA VAL A 538 9.15 2.79 18.64
C VAL A 538 8.02 2.24 19.52
N ASP A 539 6.85 2.07 18.93
CA ASP A 539 5.64 1.61 19.62
C ASP A 539 5.37 0.15 19.23
N ILE A 540 5.25 -0.73 20.23
CA ILE A 540 5.14 -2.18 20.04
C ILE A 540 3.66 -2.54 19.94
N LYS A 541 3.30 -3.31 18.91
CA LYS A 541 1.93 -3.77 18.72
C LYS A 541 1.94 -5.25 18.37
N PHE A 542 1.13 -6.02 19.10
CA PHE A 542 0.88 -7.42 18.80
C PHE A 542 -0.02 -7.53 17.57
N HIS A 543 0.58 -7.24 16.41
CA HIS A 543 -0.08 -7.06 15.13
C HIS A 543 0.87 -7.42 13.99
N GLY A 544 0.34 -7.97 12.90
CA GLY A 544 1.09 -8.13 11.65
C GLY A 544 0.88 -6.88 10.80
N PHE A 545 1.95 -6.17 10.43
CA PHE A 545 1.83 -4.93 9.66
C PHE A 545 1.87 -5.17 8.15
N ASP A 546 0.96 -4.53 7.41
CA ASP A 546 1.10 -4.39 5.97
C ASP A 546 1.93 -3.14 5.70
N LEU A 547 3.07 -3.31 5.04
CA LEU A 547 3.98 -2.24 4.69
C LEU A 547 3.87 -1.93 3.20
N THR A 548 4.01 -0.65 2.85
CA THR A 548 4.23 -0.22 1.48
C THR A 548 5.62 -0.65 0.99
N THR A 549 5.86 -0.56 -0.31
CA THR A 549 7.16 -0.91 -0.92
C THR A 549 8.31 -0.05 -0.39
N ASP A 550 8.02 1.17 0.06
CA ASP A 550 8.97 2.11 0.68
C ASP A 550 9.00 2.02 2.23
N GLY A 551 8.35 1.02 2.82
CA GLY A 551 8.46 0.68 4.25
C GLY A 551 7.48 1.39 5.18
N HIS A 552 6.55 2.19 4.66
CA HIS A 552 5.51 2.82 5.47
C HIS A 552 4.46 1.82 5.93
N VAL A 553 3.97 2.01 7.15
CA VAL A 553 2.79 1.28 7.65
C VAL A 553 1.57 1.56 6.79
N GLY A 554 0.75 0.56 6.49
CA GLY A 554 -0.46 0.69 5.69
C GLY A 554 -1.49 1.66 6.26
N THR A 555 -2.57 1.88 5.51
CA THR A 555 -3.62 2.87 5.82
C THR A 555 -4.91 2.26 6.37
N SER A 556 -4.90 0.96 6.70
CA SER A 556 -6.04 0.33 7.38
C SER A 556 -6.37 1.07 8.69
N ALA A 557 -7.63 1.02 9.13
CA ALA A 557 -8.08 1.79 10.28
C ALA A 557 -7.26 1.51 11.56
N ASP A 558 -6.91 0.23 11.79
CA ASP A 558 -6.08 -0.18 12.92
C ASP A 558 -4.63 0.33 12.80
N GLN A 559 -4.01 0.12 11.64
CA GLN A 559 -2.62 0.54 11.41
C GLN A 559 -2.48 2.07 11.46
N LEU A 560 -3.47 2.81 10.97
CA LEU A 560 -3.48 4.27 11.10
C LEU A 560 -3.69 4.72 12.56
N ALA A 561 -4.54 4.04 13.33
CA ALA A 561 -4.71 4.36 14.75
C ALA A 561 -3.40 4.18 15.53
N TYR A 562 -2.63 3.12 15.24
CA TYR A 562 -1.30 2.93 15.79
C TYR A 562 -0.32 4.01 15.31
N ALA A 563 -0.37 4.37 14.01
CA ALA A 563 0.48 5.41 13.45
C ALA A 563 0.24 6.78 14.11
N VAL A 564 -1.02 7.15 14.35
CA VAL A 564 -1.39 8.39 15.05
C VAL A 564 -0.89 8.38 16.50
N GLN A 565 -0.97 7.23 17.19
CA GLN A 565 -0.48 7.09 18.55
C GLN A 565 1.04 7.33 18.62
N VAL A 566 1.84 6.66 17.79
CA VAL A 566 3.30 6.85 17.78
C VAL A 566 3.71 8.23 17.26
N TRP A 567 2.94 8.83 16.34
CA TRP A 567 3.13 10.20 15.90
C TRP A 567 3.00 11.20 17.07
N LEU A 568 2.01 11.02 17.94
CA LEU A 568 1.86 11.85 19.15
C LEU A 568 3.03 11.66 20.13
N TYR A 569 3.61 10.46 20.20
CA TYR A 569 4.84 10.24 20.95
C TYR A 569 6.02 10.99 20.32
N ASN A 570 6.16 10.96 19.00
CA ASN A 570 7.23 11.67 18.30
C ASN A 570 7.13 13.20 18.47
N ASP A 571 5.92 13.75 18.43
CA ASP A 571 5.65 15.17 18.70
C ASP A 571 6.04 15.58 20.13
N ALA A 572 5.67 14.78 21.14
CA ALA A 572 6.06 15.00 22.54
C ALA A 572 7.57 14.80 22.77
N LEU A 573 8.17 13.79 22.14
CA LEU A 573 9.59 13.50 22.20
C LEU A 573 10.41 14.65 21.62
N GLY A 574 9.95 15.24 20.51
CA GLY A 574 10.59 16.38 19.87
C GLY A 574 10.75 17.58 20.81
N LEU A 575 9.75 17.84 21.65
CA LEU A 575 9.84 18.83 22.73
C LEU A 575 10.85 18.44 23.81
N ALA A 576 10.83 17.18 24.24
CA ALA A 576 11.67 16.71 25.34
C ALA A 576 13.17 16.73 25.00
N GLN A 577 13.54 16.45 23.74
CA GLN A 577 14.94 16.41 23.30
C GLN A 577 15.39 17.66 22.50
N GLY A 578 14.47 18.56 22.15
CA GLY A 578 14.75 19.77 21.37
C GLY A 578 14.96 19.53 19.86
N TYR A 579 14.64 18.33 19.38
CA TYR A 579 14.72 17.94 17.97
C TYR A 579 13.61 16.93 17.68
N THR A 580 12.72 17.24 16.73
CA THR A 580 11.66 16.33 16.30
C THR A 580 12.19 15.43 15.18
N PRO A 581 12.29 14.11 15.39
CA PRO A 581 12.67 13.17 14.33
C PRO A 581 11.71 13.23 13.14
N SER A 582 12.26 13.03 11.93
CA SER A 582 11.50 12.97 10.68
C SER A 582 10.44 11.87 10.67
N SER A 583 10.69 10.79 11.40
CA SER A 583 9.82 9.62 11.45
C SER A 583 9.95 8.87 12.78
N SER A 584 8.90 8.11 13.08
CA SER A 584 8.79 7.20 14.20
C SER A 584 8.38 5.82 13.69
N TYR A 585 8.38 4.81 14.56
CA TYR A 585 8.28 3.43 14.11
C TYR A 585 7.27 2.59 14.89
N LEU A 586 6.69 1.62 14.19
CA LEU A 586 5.85 0.58 14.75
C LEU A 586 6.57 -0.78 14.65
N LEU A 587 6.59 -1.51 15.75
CA LEU A 587 7.15 -2.86 15.83
C LEU A 587 6.01 -3.87 15.92
N GLY A 588 5.89 -4.74 14.91
CA GLY A 588 4.90 -5.80 14.85
C GLY A 588 5.45 -7.18 15.16
N ARG A 589 4.57 -8.19 15.24
CA ARG A 589 4.98 -9.60 15.32
C ARG A 589 5.46 -10.17 13.98
N THR A 590 4.89 -9.65 12.89
CA THR A 590 5.15 -10.06 11.50
C THR A 590 4.97 -8.86 10.59
N TRP A 591 5.42 -8.95 9.34
CA TRP A 591 5.20 -7.90 8.35
C TRP A 591 4.97 -8.50 6.95
N LYS A 592 4.28 -7.74 6.09
CA LYS A 592 4.08 -8.06 4.68
C LYS A 592 4.34 -6.82 3.84
N ALA A 593 5.11 -6.93 2.75
CA ALA A 593 5.33 -5.84 1.81
C ALA A 593 5.22 -6.36 0.37
N GLY A 594 4.13 -6.04 -0.32
CA GLY A 594 3.80 -6.69 -1.59
C GLY A 594 3.63 -8.21 -1.42
N ASP A 595 4.46 -8.98 -2.12
CA ASP A 595 4.49 -10.45 -2.03
C ASP A 595 5.48 -10.96 -0.96
N GLU A 596 6.34 -10.10 -0.43
CA GLU A 596 7.28 -10.45 0.64
C GLU A 596 6.58 -10.49 2.00
N ARG A 597 7.03 -11.38 2.88
CA ARG A 597 6.57 -11.52 4.26
C ARG A 597 7.74 -11.83 5.18
N GLY A 598 7.64 -11.41 6.43
CA GLY A 598 8.58 -11.76 7.49
C GLY A 598 7.88 -12.24 8.76
N GLU A 599 8.58 -13.11 9.47
CA GLU A 599 8.10 -13.84 10.65
C GLU A 599 8.79 -13.40 11.94
N GLY A 600 9.69 -12.41 11.86
CA GLY A 600 10.44 -11.88 12.99
C GLY A 600 10.08 -10.43 13.32
N ALA A 601 9.82 -10.15 14.59
CA ALA A 601 9.48 -8.82 15.10
C ALA A 601 10.62 -7.80 14.97
N LEU A 602 11.86 -8.26 14.83
CA LEU A 602 13.06 -7.43 14.68
C LEU A 602 13.63 -7.45 13.25
N GLU A 603 12.86 -7.91 12.27
CA GLU A 603 13.30 -7.95 10.86
C GLU A 603 13.05 -6.63 10.13
N ARG A 604 11.90 -6.00 10.36
CA ARG A 604 11.54 -4.69 9.79
C ARG A 604 10.66 -3.91 10.76
N LEU A 605 10.87 -2.61 10.83
CA LEU A 605 9.97 -1.69 11.51
C LEU A 605 9.07 -0.99 10.50
N GLY A 606 7.81 -0.78 10.87
CA GLY A 606 6.89 0.02 10.08
C GLY A 606 7.17 1.52 10.26
N ARG A 607 7.49 2.23 9.18
CA ARG A 607 7.79 3.67 9.23
C ARG A 607 6.52 4.53 9.29
N VAL A 608 6.55 5.57 10.12
CA VAL A 608 5.52 6.62 10.23
C VAL A 608 6.20 7.98 10.17
N ASP A 609 6.12 8.63 9.02
CA ASP A 609 6.70 9.97 8.80
C ASP A 609 5.87 11.07 9.49
N GLN A 610 6.57 12.09 10.00
CA GLN A 610 5.97 13.19 10.75
C GLN A 610 5.06 14.05 9.87
N ASP A 611 5.40 14.22 8.59
CA ASP A 611 4.68 14.98 7.57
C ASP A 611 3.89 14.09 6.59
N ARG A 612 3.54 12.86 7.03
CA ARG A 612 2.86 11.87 6.20
C ARG A 612 1.50 12.38 5.69
N TRP A 613 1.36 12.41 4.36
CA TRP A 613 0.10 12.63 3.66
C TRP A 613 -0.75 11.35 3.61
N LEU A 614 -2.07 11.49 3.79
CA LEU A 614 -3.04 10.40 3.74
C LEU A 614 -4.01 10.64 2.56
N PRO A 615 -3.72 10.13 1.35
CA PRO A 615 -4.52 10.40 0.15
C PRO A 615 -6.01 10.13 0.31
N HIS A 616 -6.37 9.04 0.99
CA HIS A 616 -7.78 8.64 1.18
C HIS A 616 -8.57 9.53 2.15
N ARG A 617 -7.88 10.38 2.93
CA ARG A 617 -8.51 11.30 3.89
C ARG A 617 -8.30 12.76 3.52
N ASP A 618 -7.63 13.04 2.40
CA ASP A 618 -7.25 14.39 1.97
C ASP A 618 -6.69 15.25 3.13
N SER A 619 -5.82 14.64 3.95
CA SER A 619 -5.29 15.25 5.17
C SER A 619 -3.94 14.67 5.55
N THR A 620 -3.25 15.34 6.47
CA THR A 620 -2.01 14.81 7.07
C THR A 620 -2.33 13.94 8.29
N ILE A 621 -1.38 13.09 8.68
CA ILE A 621 -1.49 12.36 9.95
C ILE A 621 -1.59 13.30 11.17
N GLU A 622 -0.98 14.49 11.08
CA GLU A 622 -1.07 15.55 12.08
C GLU A 622 -2.51 16.05 12.23
N ASP A 623 -3.18 16.36 11.11
CA ASP A 623 -4.57 16.84 11.13
C ASP A 623 -5.49 15.80 11.78
N VAL A 624 -5.30 14.53 11.45
CA VAL A 624 -6.04 13.40 12.05
C VAL A 624 -5.77 13.32 13.55
N ALA A 625 -4.52 13.43 14.00
CA ALA A 625 -4.15 13.40 15.40
C ALA A 625 -4.77 14.58 16.18
N ARG A 626 -4.72 15.79 15.62
CA ARG A 626 -5.30 16.99 16.21
C ARG A 626 -6.82 16.90 16.31
N ALA A 627 -7.49 16.41 15.26
CA ALA A 627 -8.93 16.19 15.27
C ALA A 627 -9.35 15.17 16.35
N ALA A 628 -8.61 14.06 16.48
CA ALA A 628 -8.88 13.05 17.50
C ALA A 628 -8.71 13.59 18.93
N VAL A 629 -7.66 14.39 19.17
CA VAL A 629 -7.45 15.06 20.46
C VAL A 629 -8.55 16.08 20.76
N ALA A 630 -8.96 16.86 19.76
CA ALA A 630 -10.06 17.81 19.89
C ALA A 630 -11.40 17.11 20.20
N TRP A 631 -11.67 15.97 19.57
CA TRP A 631 -12.83 15.14 19.84
C TRP A 631 -12.92 14.74 21.32
N ILE A 632 -11.86 14.16 21.90
CA ILE A 632 -11.88 13.72 23.30
C ILE A 632 -12.10 14.89 24.26
N ARG A 633 -11.55 16.08 23.96
CA ARG A 633 -11.81 17.29 24.76
C ARG A 633 -13.26 17.71 24.70
N ARG A 634 -13.83 17.77 23.50
CA ARG A 634 -15.25 18.10 23.29
C ARG A 634 -16.15 17.09 23.99
N LEU A 635 -15.86 15.80 23.86
CA LEU A 635 -16.58 14.72 24.55
C LEU A 635 -16.58 14.90 26.08
N ARG A 636 -15.45 15.27 26.68
CA ARG A 636 -15.38 15.53 28.13
C ARG A 636 -16.15 16.78 28.54
N ALA A 637 -16.10 17.83 27.73
CA ALA A 637 -16.73 19.11 28.05
C ALA A 637 -18.26 19.08 27.86
N GLU A 638 -18.75 18.41 26.81
CA GLU A 638 -20.13 18.52 26.35
C GLU A 638 -20.87 17.16 26.35
N GLY A 639 -20.15 16.03 26.40
CA GLY A 639 -20.70 14.72 26.05
C GLY A 639 -21.78 14.17 26.97
N ALA A 640 -21.80 14.59 28.24
CA ALA A 640 -22.87 14.22 29.16
C ALA A 640 -24.25 14.71 28.71
N ALA A 641 -24.30 15.83 27.99
CA ALA A 641 -25.54 16.44 27.49
C ALA A 641 -26.00 15.88 26.14
N TRP A 642 -25.20 15.02 25.49
CA TRP A 642 -25.58 14.41 24.23
C TRP A 642 -26.41 13.14 24.47
N ASP A 643 -27.30 12.87 23.51
CA ASP A 643 -28.10 11.65 23.42
C ASP A 643 -27.85 10.97 22.07
N VAL A 644 -27.88 9.63 22.08
CA VAL A 644 -27.73 8.79 20.88
C VAL A 644 -29.07 8.45 20.23
N LEU A 645 -30.16 8.46 21.01
CA LEU A 645 -31.51 8.08 20.61
C LEU A 645 -32.52 9.16 21.00
N PRO A 646 -33.66 9.29 20.29
CA PRO A 646 -34.03 8.57 19.06
C PRO A 646 -33.26 9.04 17.82
N ARG A 647 -32.47 10.12 17.95
CA ARG A 647 -31.54 10.59 16.93
C ARG A 647 -30.27 11.07 17.64
N PRO A 648 -29.07 10.80 17.09
CA PRO A 648 -27.84 11.33 17.63
C PRO A 648 -27.85 12.86 17.69
N SER A 649 -27.51 13.41 18.86
CA SER A 649 -27.42 14.87 19.07
C SER A 649 -26.33 15.51 18.21
N ILE A 650 -25.32 14.72 17.81
CA ILE A 650 -24.23 15.12 16.93
C ILE A 650 -23.87 13.96 15.98
N PRO A 651 -23.32 14.23 14.77
CA PRO A 651 -22.99 13.20 13.79
C PRO A 651 -21.98 12.14 14.28
N GLU A 652 -21.10 12.48 15.20
CA GLU A 652 -20.06 11.60 15.74
C GLU A 652 -20.62 10.44 16.58
N LEU A 653 -21.88 10.53 17.02
CA LEU A 653 -22.53 9.49 17.81
C LEU A 653 -23.25 8.43 16.97
N TYR A 654 -23.21 8.52 15.64
CA TYR A 654 -23.70 7.44 14.78
C TYR A 654 -22.76 6.22 14.86
N PRO A 655 -23.27 5.01 15.16
CA PRO A 655 -22.45 3.81 15.29
C PRO A 655 -21.81 3.41 13.96
N HIS A 656 -20.64 2.77 14.03
CA HIS A 656 -20.09 2.03 12.90
C HIS A 656 -20.38 0.52 13.08
N ALA A 657 -21.49 0.05 12.49
CA ALA A 657 -22.00 -1.32 12.68
C ALA A 657 -21.07 -2.43 12.13
N ARG A 658 -20.10 -2.06 11.27
CA ARG A 658 -19.11 -2.98 10.70
C ARG A 658 -17.79 -3.04 11.46
N ASN A 659 -17.57 -2.16 12.44
CA ASN A 659 -16.43 -2.24 13.32
C ASN A 659 -16.69 -3.28 14.42
N LEU A 660 -16.00 -4.42 14.40
CA LEU A 660 -16.16 -5.48 15.41
C LEU A 660 -15.18 -5.33 16.60
N MET A 661 -14.29 -4.34 16.57
CA MET A 661 -13.39 -4.02 17.67
C MET A 661 -14.02 -3.00 18.62
N ASP A 662 -15.16 -3.37 19.19
CA ASP A 662 -16.07 -2.49 19.93
C ASP A 662 -16.35 -2.93 21.37
N SER A 663 -15.68 -3.97 21.86
CA SER A 663 -15.77 -4.42 23.26
C SER A 663 -15.44 -3.30 24.27
N PRO A 664 -16.17 -3.21 25.39
CA PRO A 664 -17.27 -4.09 25.81
C PRO A 664 -18.64 -3.48 25.44
N TRP A 665 -18.80 -2.88 24.26
CA TRP A 665 -20.02 -2.18 23.87
C TRP A 665 -20.66 -2.71 22.59
N HIS A 666 -20.34 -3.94 22.19
CA HIS A 666 -20.83 -4.55 20.97
C HIS A 666 -22.36 -4.58 20.94
N ALA A 667 -22.98 -5.10 22.00
CA ALA A 667 -24.42 -5.27 22.02
C ALA A 667 -25.17 -3.93 22.12
N ALA A 668 -24.68 -2.98 22.93
CA ALA A 668 -25.24 -1.63 22.99
C ALA A 668 -25.13 -0.91 21.64
N LYS A 669 -24.01 -1.05 20.94
CA LYS A 669 -23.84 -0.45 19.60
C LYS A 669 -24.81 -1.07 18.58
N ARG A 670 -25.01 -2.39 18.62
CA ARG A 670 -25.98 -3.08 17.75
C ARG A 670 -27.41 -2.63 18.01
N GLU A 671 -27.79 -2.45 19.28
CA GLU A 671 -29.09 -1.89 19.69
C GLU A 671 -29.29 -0.48 19.11
N ILE A 672 -28.33 0.42 19.33
CA ILE A 672 -28.36 1.79 18.79
C ILE A 672 -28.46 1.78 17.25
N ALA A 673 -27.66 0.96 16.57
CA ALA A 673 -27.68 0.90 15.11
C ALA A 673 -29.03 0.43 14.56
N ALA A 674 -29.65 -0.57 15.21
CA ALA A 674 -30.96 -1.09 14.83
C ALA A 674 -32.06 -0.04 15.02
N GLU A 675 -32.10 0.62 16.19
CA GLU A 675 -33.12 1.64 16.49
C GLU A 675 -33.02 2.87 15.58
N LEU A 676 -31.81 3.26 15.18
CA LEU A 676 -31.60 4.38 14.26
C LEU A 676 -31.91 4.06 12.80
N GLY A 677 -32.13 2.78 12.46
CA GLY A 677 -32.14 2.36 11.06
C GLY A 677 -30.82 2.71 10.36
N GLU A 678 -29.69 2.50 11.05
CA GLU A 678 -28.41 3.10 10.67
C GLU A 678 -27.82 2.53 9.37
N LEU A 679 -27.29 3.41 8.51
CA LEU A 679 -26.89 3.05 7.14
C LEU A 679 -25.71 2.07 7.06
N THR A 680 -24.78 2.06 8.02
CA THR A 680 -23.63 1.13 8.02
C THR A 680 -24.00 -0.32 8.32
N LEU A 681 -25.25 -0.60 8.72
CA LEU A 681 -25.81 -1.96 8.70
C LEU A 681 -25.78 -2.55 7.27
N LEU A 682 -26.00 -1.72 6.25
CA LEU A 682 -26.11 -2.17 4.86
C LEU A 682 -24.76 -2.66 4.29
N PRO A 683 -24.79 -3.59 3.31
CA PRO A 683 -23.62 -3.96 2.50
C PRO A 683 -22.92 -2.74 1.92
N ALA A 684 -21.59 -2.76 1.89
CA ALA A 684 -20.74 -1.72 1.28
C ALA A 684 -20.85 -0.31 1.90
N MET A 685 -21.60 -0.12 2.98
CA MET A 685 -21.64 1.16 3.69
C MET A 685 -20.50 1.29 4.70
N ASN A 686 -20.06 2.52 4.92
CA ASN A 686 -19.01 2.90 5.87
C ASN A 686 -19.29 4.34 6.37
N PRO A 687 -18.56 4.85 7.39
CA PRO A 687 -18.79 6.19 7.93
C PRO A 687 -18.75 7.32 6.88
N ASP A 688 -17.87 7.24 5.89
CA ASP A 688 -17.72 8.28 4.86
C ASP A 688 -18.93 8.31 3.91
N ARG A 689 -19.37 7.15 3.41
CA ARG A 689 -20.58 7.04 2.56
C ARG A 689 -21.83 7.42 3.33
N ARG A 690 -21.91 7.07 4.62
CA ARG A 690 -22.99 7.52 5.51
C ARG A 690 -23.00 9.04 5.61
N ALA A 691 -21.86 9.68 5.85
CA ALA A 691 -21.79 11.14 5.95
C ALA A 691 -22.26 11.82 4.65
N ALA A 692 -21.87 11.28 3.49
CA ALA A 692 -22.36 11.74 2.18
C ALA A 692 -23.88 11.56 2.02
N ALA A 693 -24.43 10.43 2.49
CA ALA A 693 -25.87 10.18 2.46
C ALA A 693 -26.65 11.15 3.37
N HIS A 694 -26.18 11.38 4.60
CA HIS A 694 -26.78 12.36 5.52
C HIS A 694 -26.76 13.78 4.91
N ALA A 695 -25.66 14.16 4.24
CA ALA A 695 -25.57 15.45 3.53
C ALA A 695 -26.57 15.57 2.37
N ALA A 696 -26.98 14.44 1.79
CA ALA A 696 -28.04 14.36 0.78
C ALA A 696 -29.45 14.23 1.39
N GLY A 697 -29.59 14.25 2.72
CA GLY A 697 -30.88 14.14 3.43
C GLY A 697 -31.38 12.71 3.60
N ILE A 698 -30.52 11.70 3.45
CA ILE A 698 -30.82 10.29 3.68
C ILE A 698 -30.24 9.92 5.04
N ASP A 699 -31.09 9.71 6.04
CA ASP A 699 -30.65 9.52 7.44
C ASP A 699 -30.78 8.05 7.91
N GLN A 700 -31.61 7.24 7.26
CA GLN A 700 -31.89 5.85 7.66
C GLN A 700 -32.04 4.93 6.44
N TRP A 701 -31.74 3.64 6.61
CA TRP A 701 -31.87 2.67 5.53
C TRP A 701 -33.33 2.44 5.09
N ALA A 702 -34.29 2.76 5.96
CA ALA A 702 -35.72 2.60 5.69
C ALA A 702 -36.32 3.70 4.78
N ASP A 703 -35.56 4.76 4.46
CA ASP A 703 -36.06 5.87 3.65
C ASP A 703 -36.57 5.41 2.26
N GLU A 704 -37.76 5.85 1.87
CA GLU A 704 -38.39 5.47 0.60
C GLU A 704 -37.55 5.93 -0.61
N GLY A 705 -37.40 5.07 -1.61
CA GLY A 705 -36.67 5.38 -2.84
C GLY A 705 -35.14 5.36 -2.72
N LEU A 706 -34.59 5.08 -1.54
CA LEU A 706 -33.15 4.90 -1.36
C LEU A 706 -32.67 3.63 -2.09
N THR A 707 -31.57 3.76 -2.84
CA THR A 707 -30.92 2.72 -3.64
C THR A 707 -29.41 2.76 -3.45
N ALA A 708 -28.71 1.70 -3.86
CA ALA A 708 -27.25 1.63 -3.87
C ALA A 708 -26.62 2.76 -4.68
N ALA A 709 -27.21 3.10 -5.82
CA ALA A 709 -26.78 4.22 -6.65
C ALA A 709 -26.94 5.56 -5.91
N GLY A 710 -28.05 5.75 -5.20
CA GLY A 710 -28.28 6.93 -4.35
C GLY A 710 -27.28 7.06 -3.19
N LEU A 711 -26.69 5.94 -2.74
CA LEU A 711 -25.64 5.89 -1.72
C LEU A 711 -24.21 5.96 -2.30
N GLY A 712 -24.06 6.18 -3.61
CA GLY A 712 -22.76 6.25 -4.26
C GLY A 712 -22.02 4.91 -4.39
N VAL A 713 -22.74 3.78 -4.35
CA VAL A 713 -22.16 2.44 -4.55
C VAL A 713 -22.11 2.13 -6.04
N ALA A 714 -20.94 2.39 -6.66
CA ALA A 714 -20.76 2.27 -8.11
C ALA A 714 -20.62 0.83 -8.63
N SER A 715 -20.14 -0.11 -7.80
CA SER A 715 -19.91 -1.49 -8.24
C SER A 715 -21.25 -2.21 -8.47
N PRO A 716 -21.51 -2.77 -9.67
CA PRO A 716 -22.77 -3.48 -9.93
C PRO A 716 -23.02 -4.65 -8.97
N ALA A 717 -21.98 -5.42 -8.66
CA ALA A 717 -22.08 -6.56 -7.75
C ALA A 717 -22.39 -6.14 -6.30
N PHE A 718 -21.72 -5.09 -5.79
CA PHE A 718 -22.02 -4.58 -4.46
C PHE A 718 -23.35 -3.81 -4.41
N GLY A 719 -23.72 -3.14 -5.50
CA GLY A 719 -24.99 -2.45 -5.65
C GLY A 719 -26.16 -3.42 -5.59
N ALA A 720 -26.12 -4.50 -6.37
CA ALA A 720 -27.14 -5.55 -6.34
C ALA A 720 -27.32 -6.18 -4.94
N ARG A 721 -26.20 -6.38 -4.21
CA ARG A 721 -26.24 -6.89 -2.83
C ARG A 721 -26.92 -5.91 -1.88
N LEU A 722 -26.58 -4.63 -1.96
CA LEU A 722 -27.17 -3.59 -1.14
C LEU A 722 -28.66 -3.43 -1.46
N ASP A 723 -29.02 -3.30 -2.74
CA ASP A 723 -30.40 -3.14 -3.19
C ASP A 723 -31.27 -4.35 -2.84
N GLY A 724 -30.74 -5.57 -2.92
CA GLY A 724 -31.44 -6.78 -2.45
C GLY A 724 -31.72 -6.73 -0.94
N VAL A 725 -30.74 -6.31 -0.12
CA VAL A 725 -30.92 -6.17 1.33
C VAL A 725 -31.97 -5.10 1.63
N LEU A 726 -31.97 -3.97 0.92
CA LEU A 726 -33.00 -2.94 1.05
C LEU A 726 -34.38 -3.47 0.68
N ALA A 727 -34.51 -4.15 -0.46
CA ALA A 727 -35.78 -4.70 -0.92
C ALA A 727 -36.36 -5.72 0.06
N ALA A 728 -35.53 -6.64 0.58
CA ALA A 728 -35.95 -7.65 1.54
C ALA A 728 -36.37 -7.03 2.89
N ASN A 729 -35.63 -6.04 3.40
CA ASN A 729 -35.91 -5.44 4.72
C ASN A 729 -37.00 -4.36 4.71
N ARG A 730 -37.40 -3.85 3.54
CA ARG A 730 -38.54 -2.94 3.38
C ARG A 730 -39.86 -3.62 3.03
N ALA A 731 -39.86 -4.93 2.80
CA ALA A 731 -41.07 -5.66 2.47
C ALA A 731 -42.05 -5.68 3.65
N ASP A 732 -43.35 -5.56 3.35
CA ASP A 732 -44.42 -5.60 4.37
C ASP A 732 -44.53 -6.97 5.08
N THR A 733 -44.04 -8.02 4.42
CA THR A 733 -44.01 -9.39 4.93
C THR A 733 -42.62 -9.99 4.73
N PRO A 734 -42.19 -10.94 5.59
CA PRO A 734 -40.92 -11.64 5.39
C PRO A 734 -40.82 -12.29 4.00
N ILE A 735 -39.75 -11.97 3.28
CA ILE A 735 -39.45 -12.52 1.94
C ILE A 735 -38.01 -13.01 1.85
N VAL A 736 -37.78 -13.89 0.87
CA VAL A 736 -36.44 -14.29 0.40
C VAL A 736 -36.35 -13.95 -1.08
N LEU A 737 -35.34 -13.16 -1.45
CA LEU A 737 -35.04 -12.77 -2.84
C LEU A 737 -33.71 -13.39 -3.28
N PRO A 738 -33.46 -13.55 -4.60
CA PRO A 738 -34.42 -13.35 -5.71
C PRO A 738 -35.53 -14.43 -5.68
N GLU A 739 -36.57 -14.31 -6.52
CA GLU A 739 -37.63 -15.35 -6.64
C GLU A 739 -37.12 -16.62 -7.32
N ARG A 740 -36.08 -16.51 -8.15
CA ARG A 740 -35.42 -17.63 -8.79
C ARG A 740 -33.92 -17.41 -8.83
N ILE A 741 -33.15 -18.44 -8.50
CA ILE A 741 -31.68 -18.44 -8.59
C ILE A 741 -31.28 -19.26 -9.82
N THR A 742 -30.51 -18.67 -10.73
CA THR A 742 -30.04 -19.36 -11.96
C THR A 742 -28.54 -19.61 -12.00
N ASN A 743 -27.76 -18.88 -11.21
CA ASN A 743 -26.32 -19.03 -11.18
C ASN A 743 -25.93 -20.40 -10.62
N ALA A 744 -24.90 -21.00 -11.22
CA ALA A 744 -24.43 -22.36 -10.93
C ALA A 744 -25.44 -23.49 -11.22
N ASP A 745 -26.59 -23.21 -11.87
CA ASP A 745 -27.48 -24.27 -12.35
C ASP A 745 -26.84 -25.08 -13.50
N PRO A 746 -27.13 -26.39 -13.59
CA PRO A 746 -27.92 -27.20 -12.65
C PRO A 746 -27.11 -27.70 -11.45
N VAL A 747 -25.79 -27.45 -11.43
CA VAL A 747 -24.81 -28.12 -10.56
C VAL A 747 -25.25 -28.10 -9.10
N TRP A 748 -25.50 -26.94 -8.50
CA TRP A 748 -25.82 -26.87 -7.06
C TRP A 748 -27.22 -27.42 -6.71
N ARG A 749 -28.12 -27.62 -7.67
CA ARG A 749 -29.46 -28.20 -7.48
C ARG A 749 -29.48 -29.71 -7.64
N GLU A 750 -28.60 -30.24 -8.48
CA GLU A 750 -28.37 -31.67 -8.55
C GLU A 750 -27.89 -32.14 -7.18
N LEU A 751 -28.60 -33.12 -6.62
CA LEU A 751 -28.33 -33.74 -5.33
C LEU A 751 -27.35 -34.90 -5.56
N PRO A 752 -26.04 -34.73 -5.27
CA PRO A 752 -25.14 -35.86 -5.20
C PRO A 752 -25.51 -36.74 -4.01
N ASP A 753 -25.20 -38.03 -4.09
CA ASP A 753 -25.37 -38.99 -3.01
C ASP A 753 -23.99 -39.58 -2.66
N PRO A 754 -23.32 -39.09 -1.60
CA PRO A 754 -23.80 -38.15 -0.57
C PRO A 754 -23.49 -36.66 -0.87
N GLU A 755 -24.14 -35.76 -0.13
CA GLU A 755 -23.75 -34.35 -0.01
C GLU A 755 -23.34 -34.05 1.44
N PHE A 756 -22.09 -33.64 1.64
CA PHE A 756 -21.52 -33.34 2.95
C PHE A 756 -21.58 -31.83 3.25
N TRP A 757 -21.95 -31.49 4.47
CA TRP A 757 -22.01 -30.13 5.00
C TRP A 757 -20.95 -29.99 6.07
N VAL A 758 -19.92 -29.19 5.80
CA VAL A 758 -18.70 -29.17 6.60
C VAL A 758 -18.44 -27.78 7.17
N ASP A 759 -18.03 -27.77 8.44
CA ASP A 759 -17.61 -26.57 9.16
C ASP A 759 -16.42 -26.93 10.08
N PHE A 760 -15.40 -26.06 10.10
CA PHE A 760 -14.17 -26.26 10.88
C PHE A 760 -14.02 -25.21 11.96
N GLU A 761 -13.75 -25.65 13.19
CA GLU A 761 -13.18 -24.75 14.20
C GLU A 761 -11.66 -24.76 14.11
N THR A 762 -11.08 -23.57 14.24
CA THR A 762 -9.63 -23.38 14.10
C THR A 762 -9.09 -22.49 15.20
N VAL A 763 -7.82 -22.71 15.52
CA VAL A 763 -7.02 -21.76 16.29
C VAL A 763 -5.89 -21.18 15.46
N SER A 764 -5.50 -19.95 15.80
CA SER A 764 -4.43 -19.22 15.12
C SER A 764 -3.13 -19.20 15.93
N ASN A 765 -2.08 -18.61 15.35
CA ASN A 765 -0.81 -18.35 16.04
C ASN A 765 -0.88 -17.15 17.01
N LEU A 766 -2.07 -16.62 17.33
CA LEU A 766 -2.23 -15.56 18.33
C LEU A 766 -2.02 -16.06 19.77
N ASN A 767 -2.20 -17.36 20.04
CA ASN A 767 -1.82 -17.97 21.31
C ASN A 767 -0.34 -18.35 21.35
N ASP A 768 0.51 -17.33 21.26
CA ASP A 768 1.96 -17.44 21.35
C ASP A 768 2.41 -17.41 22.82
N ASP A 769 3.38 -18.24 23.19
CA ASP A 769 4.01 -18.25 24.52
C ASP A 769 5.28 -17.38 24.58
N PHE A 770 5.68 -16.82 23.44
CA PHE A 770 6.79 -15.89 23.27
C PHE A 770 8.16 -16.46 23.65
N THR A 771 8.30 -17.78 23.72
CA THR A 771 9.59 -18.46 23.97
C THR A 771 10.51 -18.40 22.74
N ALA A 772 9.94 -18.29 21.54
CA ALA A 772 10.66 -18.23 20.26
C ALA A 772 11.04 -16.81 19.80
N LEU A 773 10.70 -15.76 20.58
CA LEU A 773 10.98 -14.38 20.21
C LEU A 773 12.47 -14.16 19.88
N PRO A 774 12.80 -13.34 18.87
CA PRO A 774 11.92 -12.42 18.14
C PRO A 774 11.11 -13.06 17.00
N LYS A 775 11.24 -14.37 16.77
CA LYS A 775 10.41 -15.08 15.79
C LYS A 775 9.01 -15.33 16.35
N VAL A 776 8.05 -15.35 15.44
CA VAL A 776 6.68 -15.70 15.73
C VAL A 776 6.59 -17.14 16.25
N GLY A 777 5.87 -17.34 17.35
CA GLY A 777 5.48 -18.65 17.87
C GLY A 777 3.97 -18.89 17.70
N GLY A 778 3.45 -19.82 18.51
CA GLY A 778 2.08 -20.31 18.38
C GLY A 778 1.90 -21.23 17.19
N TYR A 779 0.97 -22.18 17.30
CA TYR A 779 0.71 -23.17 16.26
C TYR A 779 -0.74 -23.01 15.76
N PRO A 780 -0.95 -22.52 14.53
CA PRO A 780 -2.29 -22.50 13.95
C PRO A 780 -2.70 -23.93 13.61
N GLN A 781 -3.95 -24.31 13.91
CA GLN A 781 -4.43 -25.66 13.66
C GLN A 781 -5.95 -25.74 13.55
N ILE A 782 -6.43 -26.73 12.79
CA ILE A 782 -7.82 -27.20 12.84
C ILE A 782 -7.98 -27.98 14.15
N VAL A 783 -8.98 -27.64 14.94
CA VAL A 783 -9.21 -28.23 16.28
C VAL A 783 -10.47 -29.08 16.35
N MET A 784 -11.41 -28.83 15.44
CA MET A 784 -12.66 -29.55 15.34
C MET A 784 -13.11 -29.56 13.89
N ILE A 785 -13.64 -30.69 13.44
CA ILE A 785 -14.29 -30.83 12.15
C ILE A 785 -15.70 -31.34 12.39
N GLY A 786 -16.70 -30.58 11.95
CA GLY A 786 -18.09 -31.02 11.85
C GLY A 786 -18.38 -31.48 10.42
N CYS A 787 -19.07 -32.62 10.28
CA CYS A 787 -19.53 -33.10 8.99
C CYS A 787 -20.93 -33.70 9.13
N GLY A 788 -21.90 -33.06 8.50
CA GLY A 788 -23.27 -33.55 8.41
C GLY A 788 -23.63 -34.04 7.01
N HIS A 789 -24.48 -35.05 6.91
CA HIS A 789 -25.11 -35.48 5.67
C HIS A 789 -26.51 -36.07 5.96
N TYR A 790 -27.33 -36.20 4.93
CA TYR A 790 -28.56 -36.97 5.01
C TYR A 790 -28.30 -38.40 4.54
N ASP A 791 -28.71 -39.39 5.32
CA ASP A 791 -28.64 -40.78 4.89
C ASP A 791 -29.70 -41.10 3.82
N SER A 792 -29.63 -42.31 3.25
CA SER A 792 -30.59 -42.79 2.24
C SER A 792 -32.07 -42.78 2.68
N SER A 793 -32.36 -42.62 3.99
CA SER A 793 -33.71 -42.48 4.52
C SER A 793 -34.16 -41.03 4.68
N GLY A 794 -33.29 -40.07 4.37
CA GLY A 794 -33.50 -38.64 4.58
C GLY A 794 -33.26 -38.19 6.02
N LYS A 795 -32.62 -39.01 6.85
CA LYS A 795 -32.31 -38.66 8.24
C LYS A 795 -30.97 -37.93 8.31
N TRP A 796 -30.93 -36.83 9.06
CA TRP A 796 -29.68 -36.14 9.38
C TRP A 796 -28.74 -37.03 10.19
N VAL A 797 -27.52 -37.18 9.71
CA VAL A 797 -26.40 -37.86 10.36
C VAL A 797 -25.28 -36.85 10.51
N PHE A 798 -24.85 -36.64 11.75
CA PHE A 798 -23.74 -35.75 12.07
C PHE A 798 -22.60 -36.53 12.71
N SER A 799 -21.38 -36.16 12.36
CA SER A 799 -20.15 -36.65 12.97
C SER A 799 -19.20 -35.49 13.22
N GLN A 800 -18.49 -35.56 14.34
CA GLN A 800 -17.57 -34.53 14.79
C GLN A 800 -16.27 -35.16 15.25
N TRP A 801 -15.14 -34.54 14.90
CA TRP A 801 -13.82 -34.95 15.33
C TRP A 801 -13.12 -33.78 15.99
N THR A 802 -12.87 -33.91 17.29
CA THR A 802 -12.22 -32.90 18.12
C THR A 802 -10.86 -33.40 18.59
N VAL A 803 -9.87 -32.52 18.63
CA VAL A 803 -8.53 -32.85 19.15
C VAL A 803 -8.56 -33.05 20.68
N ASP A 804 -7.78 -34.02 21.18
CA ASP A 804 -7.62 -34.25 22.63
C ASP A 804 -6.55 -33.32 23.24
N ALA A 805 -5.66 -32.79 22.41
CA ALA A 805 -4.63 -31.82 22.77
C ALA A 805 -4.30 -30.92 21.57
N LEU A 806 -3.80 -29.70 21.83
CA LEU A 806 -3.36 -28.81 20.77
C LEU A 806 -1.98 -29.22 20.23
N THR A 807 -1.95 -30.25 19.37
CA THR A 807 -0.74 -30.80 18.76
C THR A 807 -0.94 -31.09 17.27
N ALA A 808 0.16 -31.12 16.52
CA ALA A 808 0.17 -31.50 15.11
C ALA A 808 -0.39 -32.92 14.90
N ASP A 809 0.02 -33.89 15.73
CA ASP A 809 -0.45 -35.28 15.63
C ASP A 809 -1.97 -35.39 15.78
N GLU A 810 -2.57 -34.62 16.69
CA GLU A 810 -4.02 -34.62 16.89
C GLU A 810 -4.78 -33.93 15.74
N GLU A 811 -4.25 -32.83 15.22
CA GLU A 811 -4.79 -32.20 13.99
C GLU A 811 -4.80 -33.20 12.83
N ARG A 812 -3.69 -33.92 12.63
CA ARG A 812 -3.59 -34.98 11.63
C ARG A 812 -4.63 -36.07 11.87
N ARG A 813 -4.75 -36.56 13.11
CA ARG A 813 -5.69 -37.62 13.50
C ARG A 813 -7.13 -37.26 13.15
N ILE A 814 -7.58 -36.03 13.46
CA ILE A 814 -8.96 -35.63 13.18
C ILE A 814 -9.23 -35.44 11.68
N ILE A 815 -8.23 -34.96 10.92
CA ILE A 815 -8.36 -34.82 9.46
C ILE A 815 -8.42 -36.19 8.80
N GLU A 816 -7.55 -37.12 9.18
CA GLU A 816 -7.56 -38.50 8.66
C GLU A 816 -8.87 -39.20 9.00
N ALA A 817 -9.37 -39.08 10.24
CA ALA A 817 -10.64 -39.67 10.65
C ALA A 817 -11.86 -39.08 9.90
N TRP A 818 -11.84 -37.78 9.61
CA TRP A 818 -12.86 -37.13 8.81
C TRP A 818 -12.83 -37.61 7.35
N VAL A 819 -11.64 -37.70 6.74
CA VAL A 819 -11.48 -38.24 5.38
C VAL A 819 -11.95 -39.69 5.30
N GLU A 820 -11.53 -40.54 6.24
CA GLU A 820 -11.98 -41.94 6.33
C GLU A 820 -13.50 -42.05 6.45
N HIS A 821 -14.14 -41.16 7.22
CA HIS A 821 -15.58 -41.10 7.31
C HIS A 821 -16.24 -40.75 5.97
N MET A 822 -15.72 -39.76 5.25
CA MET A 822 -16.26 -39.40 3.94
C MET A 822 -16.04 -40.52 2.92
N ASP A 823 -14.88 -41.17 2.92
CA ASP A 823 -14.57 -42.31 2.04
C ASP A 823 -15.54 -43.47 2.29
N ALA A 824 -15.79 -43.79 3.58
CA ALA A 824 -16.74 -44.83 3.97
C ALA A 824 -18.19 -44.52 3.54
N ASN A 825 -18.51 -43.25 3.30
CA ASN A 825 -19.83 -42.78 2.89
C ASN A 825 -19.92 -42.37 1.42
N GLY A 826 -18.86 -42.56 0.60
CA GLY A 826 -18.91 -42.37 -0.85
C GLY A 826 -18.29 -41.08 -1.39
N LEU A 827 -17.16 -40.63 -0.84
CA LEU A 827 -16.45 -39.41 -1.26
C LEU A 827 -16.27 -39.25 -2.79
N ASP A 828 -16.03 -40.34 -3.53
CA ASP A 828 -15.81 -40.32 -4.99
C ASP A 828 -16.96 -39.70 -5.80
N GLN A 829 -18.18 -39.71 -5.25
CA GLN A 829 -19.39 -39.16 -5.89
C GLN A 829 -19.93 -37.94 -5.15
N ALA A 830 -19.24 -37.51 -4.10
CA ALA A 830 -19.77 -36.54 -3.16
C ALA A 830 -19.57 -35.08 -3.63
N ARG A 831 -20.30 -34.19 -2.97
CA ARG A 831 -20.00 -32.77 -2.90
C ARG A 831 -19.75 -32.39 -1.45
N ILE A 832 -18.75 -31.54 -1.21
CA ILE A 832 -18.47 -31.00 0.11
C ILE A 832 -18.86 -29.52 0.10
N CYS A 833 -20.05 -29.25 0.63
CA CYS A 833 -20.59 -27.91 0.79
C CYS A 833 -19.98 -27.25 2.03
N HIS A 834 -19.58 -26.00 1.85
CA HIS A 834 -19.13 -25.13 2.91
C HIS A 834 -19.73 -23.74 2.72
N TRP A 835 -19.93 -22.98 3.81
CA TRP A 835 -20.58 -21.67 3.65
C TRP A 835 -19.61 -20.67 3.02
N SER A 836 -18.38 -20.54 3.53
CA SER A 836 -17.38 -19.60 3.01
C SER A 836 -16.06 -20.31 2.77
N ALA A 837 -15.12 -19.79 1.98
CA ALA A 837 -13.85 -20.48 1.70
C ALA A 837 -12.92 -20.77 2.91
N ALA A 838 -13.37 -20.60 4.16
CA ALA A 838 -12.58 -20.82 5.37
C ALA A 838 -12.02 -22.25 5.47
N GLU A 839 -12.83 -23.27 5.20
CA GLU A 839 -12.46 -24.69 5.31
C GLU A 839 -11.37 -25.06 4.28
N PRO A 840 -11.55 -24.84 2.96
CA PRO A 840 -10.50 -25.13 1.99
C PRO A 840 -9.26 -24.23 2.15
N VAL A 841 -9.41 -23.00 2.65
CA VAL A 841 -8.27 -22.13 2.97
C VAL A 841 -7.43 -22.71 4.11
N ASN A 842 -8.07 -23.13 5.20
CA ASN A 842 -7.37 -23.71 6.34
C ASN A 842 -6.81 -25.11 6.05
N LEU A 843 -7.48 -25.92 5.22
CA LEU A 843 -6.99 -27.25 4.86
C LEU A 843 -5.85 -27.22 3.85
N GLU A 844 -5.98 -26.44 2.77
CA GLU A 844 -5.06 -26.56 1.61
C GLU A 844 -4.59 -25.25 0.98
N ASN A 845 -5.41 -24.20 0.88
CA ASN A 845 -5.06 -23.04 0.02
C ASN A 845 -4.18 -21.97 0.67
N ALA A 846 -4.17 -21.85 2.01
CA ALA A 846 -3.30 -20.91 2.71
C ALA A 846 -1.83 -21.35 2.66
N TYR A 847 -0.90 -20.38 2.72
CA TYR A 847 0.55 -20.68 2.79
C TYR A 847 0.93 -21.52 4.02
N ASN A 848 0.18 -21.35 5.10
CA ASN A 848 0.25 -22.11 6.33
C ASN A 848 -1.04 -22.93 6.51
N SER A 849 -1.52 -23.60 5.46
CA SER A 849 -2.64 -24.53 5.59
C SER A 849 -2.24 -25.80 6.34
N ALA A 850 -3.20 -26.63 6.76
CA ALA A 850 -2.92 -27.92 7.38
C ALA A 850 -2.05 -28.78 6.46
N ARG A 851 -2.33 -28.83 5.15
CA ARG A 851 -1.52 -29.57 4.19
C ARG A 851 -0.08 -29.05 4.09
N ALA A 852 0.14 -27.74 4.25
CA ALA A 852 1.49 -27.18 4.29
C ALA A 852 2.23 -27.52 5.60
N ARG A 853 1.51 -27.70 6.71
CA ARG A 853 2.09 -28.14 8.00
C ARG A 853 2.36 -29.64 8.06
N HIS A 854 1.60 -30.43 7.32
CA HIS A 854 1.65 -31.90 7.24
C HIS A 854 2.05 -32.32 5.82
N ASP A 855 3.25 -31.96 5.39
CA ASP A 855 3.73 -32.17 4.02
C ASP A 855 3.99 -33.65 3.67
N ASP A 856 4.08 -34.51 4.68
CA ASP A 856 4.18 -35.97 4.59
C ASP A 856 2.81 -36.68 4.56
N ALA A 857 1.71 -35.97 4.80
CA ALA A 857 0.38 -36.58 4.84
C ALA A 857 -0.17 -36.87 3.43
N GLU A 858 -0.70 -38.08 3.24
CA GLU A 858 -1.25 -38.56 1.97
C GLU A 858 -2.76 -38.26 1.83
N TRP A 859 -3.24 -37.11 2.32
CA TRP A 859 -4.66 -36.75 2.21
C TRP A 859 -5.08 -36.52 0.75
N PRO A 860 -6.33 -36.88 0.35
CA PRO A 860 -6.83 -36.66 -1.00
C PRO A 860 -6.64 -35.22 -1.48
N THR A 861 -6.17 -35.05 -2.71
CA THR A 861 -6.03 -33.74 -3.35
C THR A 861 -7.21 -33.47 -4.27
N GLY A 862 -7.71 -32.23 -4.31
CA GLY A 862 -8.82 -31.87 -5.19
C GLY A 862 -10.16 -32.37 -4.68
N LEU A 863 -10.39 -32.26 -3.37
CA LEU A 863 -11.68 -32.53 -2.75
C LEU A 863 -12.80 -31.72 -3.46
N PRO A 864 -14.02 -32.28 -3.61
CA PRO A 864 -15.10 -31.67 -4.38
C PRO A 864 -15.81 -30.54 -3.61
N TRP A 865 -15.06 -29.52 -3.22
CA TRP A 865 -15.55 -28.34 -2.50
C TRP A 865 -16.58 -27.54 -3.31
N PHE A 866 -17.61 -27.05 -2.62
CA PHE A 866 -18.61 -26.17 -3.17
C PHE A 866 -18.90 -24.98 -2.23
N ASP A 867 -18.51 -23.77 -2.67
CA ASP A 867 -18.66 -22.52 -1.92
C ASP A 867 -20.09 -21.97 -2.08
N MET A 868 -20.94 -22.23 -1.09
CA MET A 868 -22.34 -21.79 -1.11
C MET A 868 -22.46 -20.25 -1.09
N LEU A 869 -21.60 -19.55 -0.35
CA LEU A 869 -21.67 -18.11 -0.23
C LEU A 869 -21.35 -17.41 -1.55
N GLN A 870 -20.29 -17.81 -2.24
CA GLN A 870 -19.87 -17.15 -3.47
C GLN A 870 -20.67 -17.64 -4.68
N ALA A 871 -20.87 -18.96 -4.81
CA ALA A 871 -21.49 -19.53 -6.00
C ALA A 871 -23.01 -19.32 -6.03
N VAL A 872 -23.68 -19.24 -4.87
CA VAL A 872 -25.15 -19.13 -4.79
C VAL A 872 -25.53 -17.79 -4.17
N VAL A 873 -25.19 -17.58 -2.90
CA VAL A 873 -25.73 -16.48 -2.09
C VAL A 873 -25.28 -15.09 -2.57
N ARG A 874 -24.05 -14.92 -3.06
CA ARG A 874 -23.51 -13.60 -3.47
C ARG A 874 -23.50 -13.36 -4.98
N ALA A 875 -23.56 -14.41 -5.78
CA ALA A 875 -23.56 -14.31 -7.24
C ALA A 875 -24.91 -13.77 -7.74
N GLU A 876 -26.01 -14.32 -7.22
CA GLU A 876 -27.36 -13.77 -7.34
C GLU A 876 -27.84 -13.46 -5.92
N PRO A 877 -27.67 -12.21 -5.43
CA PRO A 877 -27.75 -11.86 -4.02
C PRO A 877 -28.99 -12.43 -3.30
N VAL A 878 -28.79 -13.51 -2.55
CA VAL A 878 -29.81 -14.11 -1.70
C VAL A 878 -29.98 -13.25 -0.47
N THR A 879 -31.14 -12.62 -0.34
CA THR A 879 -31.43 -11.64 0.71
C THR A 879 -32.73 -12.00 1.41
N VAL A 880 -32.74 -11.85 2.73
CA VAL A 880 -33.83 -12.29 3.60
C VAL A 880 -34.24 -11.14 4.50
N THR A 881 -35.54 -10.93 4.68
CA THR A 881 -36.06 -9.93 5.64
C THR A 881 -35.50 -10.19 7.03
N GLY A 882 -34.88 -9.17 7.64
CA GLY A 882 -34.17 -9.25 8.92
C GLY A 882 -32.66 -9.49 8.80
N ALA A 883 -32.15 -9.87 7.63
CA ALA A 883 -30.71 -10.04 7.39
C ALA A 883 -30.10 -8.81 6.69
N PHE A 884 -29.08 -8.23 7.31
CA PHE A 884 -28.29 -7.11 6.76
C PHE A 884 -26.92 -7.55 6.19
N GLY A 885 -26.66 -8.85 6.22
CA GLY A 885 -25.44 -9.47 5.73
C GLY A 885 -25.69 -10.88 5.18
N PHE A 886 -24.68 -11.43 4.54
CA PHE A 886 -24.75 -12.71 3.83
C PHE A 886 -24.05 -13.86 4.59
N GLY A 887 -23.63 -13.63 5.83
CA GLY A 887 -23.07 -14.71 6.66
C GLY A 887 -24.16 -15.72 7.05
N LEU A 888 -23.78 -16.98 7.28
CA LEU A 888 -24.70 -18.08 7.58
C LEU A 888 -25.63 -17.71 8.72
N LYS A 889 -25.05 -17.28 9.86
CA LYS A 889 -25.79 -16.85 11.05
C LYS A 889 -26.80 -15.73 10.77
N ALA A 890 -26.50 -14.79 9.88
CA ALA A 890 -27.43 -13.71 9.54
C ALA A 890 -28.60 -14.23 8.69
N ILE A 891 -28.32 -15.03 7.67
CA ILE A 891 -29.34 -15.58 6.75
C ILE A 891 -30.23 -16.59 7.47
N ALA A 892 -29.64 -17.56 8.15
CA ALA A 892 -30.37 -18.63 8.82
C ALA A 892 -31.21 -18.10 9.99
N LYS A 893 -30.72 -17.16 10.81
CA LYS A 893 -31.56 -16.52 11.86
C LYS A 893 -32.76 -15.79 11.26
N ALA A 894 -32.57 -15.10 10.14
CA ALA A 894 -33.67 -14.42 9.45
C ALA A 894 -34.68 -15.41 8.86
N MET A 895 -34.22 -16.51 8.25
CA MET A 895 -35.09 -17.57 7.73
C MET A 895 -35.83 -18.32 8.84
N ASN A 896 -35.18 -18.59 9.97
CA ASN A 896 -35.82 -19.20 11.14
C ASN A 896 -36.88 -18.27 11.75
N ALA A 897 -36.59 -16.97 11.89
CA ALA A 897 -37.57 -15.98 12.35
C ALA A 897 -38.78 -15.87 11.41
N ALA A 898 -38.60 -16.15 10.12
CA ALA A 898 -39.68 -16.24 9.13
C ALA A 898 -40.39 -17.62 9.09
N GLY A 899 -39.97 -18.59 9.92
CA GLY A 899 -40.53 -19.94 9.95
C GLY A 899 -40.19 -20.81 8.75
N LEU A 900 -39.12 -20.48 8.02
CA LEU A 900 -38.70 -21.17 6.79
C LEU A 900 -37.75 -22.36 7.04
N ILE A 901 -37.03 -22.32 8.17
CA ILE A 901 -36.13 -23.39 8.64
C ILE A 901 -36.32 -23.60 10.14
N GLU A 902 -35.93 -24.75 10.67
CA GLU A 902 -36.13 -25.11 12.08
C GLU A 902 -34.93 -24.73 12.94
N THR A 903 -33.71 -24.90 12.41
CA THR A 903 -32.47 -24.74 13.16
C THR A 903 -32.11 -23.28 13.42
N THR A 904 -31.68 -22.98 14.64
CA THR A 904 -31.16 -21.66 15.04
C THR A 904 -30.16 -21.80 16.19
N TRP A 905 -29.30 -20.80 16.36
CA TRP A 905 -28.34 -20.70 17.47
C TRP A 905 -29.08 -20.26 18.73
N GLY A 906 -28.82 -20.92 19.86
CA GLY A 906 -29.23 -20.43 21.19
C GLY A 906 -28.55 -19.10 21.58
N ASP A 907 -28.97 -18.54 22.72
CA ASP A 907 -28.26 -17.43 23.37
C ASP A 907 -26.94 -17.98 23.93
N GLY A 908 -25.84 -17.76 23.22
CA GLY A 908 -24.52 -18.07 23.73
C GLY A 908 -23.42 -17.26 23.07
N PRO A 909 -22.26 -17.20 23.72
CA PRO A 909 -21.29 -16.12 23.56
C PRO A 909 -20.39 -16.26 22.34
N THR A 910 -20.42 -17.41 21.66
CA THR A 910 -19.38 -17.80 20.72
C THR A 910 -19.76 -17.48 19.26
N ASP A 911 -19.14 -16.44 18.72
CA ASP A 911 -18.80 -16.38 17.30
C ASP A 911 -17.46 -17.12 17.07
N GLY A 912 -16.96 -17.18 15.84
CA GLY A 912 -15.72 -17.92 15.54
C GLY A 912 -14.48 -17.40 16.31
N LEU A 913 -14.43 -16.11 16.69
CA LEU A 913 -13.33 -15.59 17.51
C LEU A 913 -13.48 -16.03 18.97
N GLY A 914 -14.71 -16.04 19.48
CA GLY A 914 -15.02 -16.58 20.80
C GLY A 914 -14.71 -18.07 20.90
N ALA A 915 -15.06 -18.86 19.89
CA ALA A 915 -14.79 -20.31 19.84
C ALA A 915 -13.28 -20.59 19.86
N MET A 916 -12.50 -19.79 19.11
CA MET A 916 -11.04 -19.85 19.11
C MET A 916 -10.43 -19.59 20.50
N VAL A 917 -10.89 -18.55 21.20
CA VAL A 917 -10.37 -18.20 22.54
C VAL A 917 -10.85 -19.19 23.58
N GLY A 918 -12.11 -19.62 23.49
CA GLY A 918 -12.69 -20.66 24.34
C GLY A 918 -11.91 -21.97 24.21
N THR A 919 -11.51 -22.34 22.99
CA THR A 919 -10.63 -23.50 22.75
C THR A 919 -9.29 -23.36 23.47
N TRP A 920 -8.64 -22.19 23.44
CA TRP A 920 -7.38 -21.99 24.15
C TRP A 920 -7.54 -22.04 25.67
N SER A 921 -8.61 -21.47 26.23
CA SER A 921 -8.91 -21.57 27.66
C SER A 921 -9.15 -23.02 28.07
N ALA A 922 -10.03 -23.71 27.34
CA ALA A 922 -10.34 -25.11 27.54
C ALA A 922 -9.10 -26.01 27.45
N ALA A 923 -8.21 -25.75 26.48
CA ALA A 923 -6.97 -26.50 26.32
C ALA A 923 -6.02 -26.31 27.52
N ALA A 924 -5.93 -25.09 28.06
CA ALA A 924 -5.13 -24.80 29.24
C ALA A 924 -5.70 -25.48 30.50
N GLU A 925 -7.02 -25.42 30.67
CA GLU A 925 -7.77 -26.04 31.78
C GLU A 925 -7.66 -27.58 31.74
N ALA A 926 -7.92 -28.18 30.58
CA ALA A 926 -7.83 -29.62 30.35
C ALA A 926 -6.41 -30.15 30.60
N ARG A 927 -5.38 -29.43 30.11
CA ARG A 927 -3.97 -29.77 30.37
C ARG A 927 -3.64 -29.72 31.86
N ALA A 928 -4.15 -28.73 32.60
CA ALA A 928 -3.93 -28.61 34.04
C ALA A 928 -4.65 -29.74 34.82
N ALA A 929 -5.81 -30.19 34.34
CA ALA A 929 -6.58 -31.29 34.92
C ALA A 929 -6.07 -32.68 34.50
N GLY A 930 -5.26 -32.77 33.45
CA GLY A 930 -4.81 -34.04 32.87
C GLY A 930 -5.93 -34.80 32.15
N THR A 931 -6.91 -34.08 31.61
CA THR A 931 -8.07 -34.63 30.87
C THR A 931 -7.96 -34.30 29.38
N PRO A 932 -8.60 -35.07 28.48
CA PRO A 932 -8.70 -34.71 27.06
C PRO A 932 -9.44 -33.39 26.86
N LEU A 933 -9.01 -32.59 25.88
CA LEU A 933 -9.72 -31.36 25.49
C LEU A 933 -11.13 -31.66 24.95
N SER A 934 -11.31 -32.77 24.22
CA SER A 934 -12.60 -33.22 23.71
C SER A 934 -13.65 -33.50 24.80
N GLU A 935 -13.22 -33.78 26.04
CA GLU A 935 -14.11 -33.99 27.20
C GLU A 935 -14.37 -32.70 27.99
N HIS A 936 -13.72 -31.58 27.63
CA HIS A 936 -13.87 -30.33 28.35
C HIS A 936 -15.25 -29.70 28.12
N PRO A 937 -15.99 -29.25 29.17
CA PRO A 937 -17.35 -28.74 29.02
C PRO A 937 -17.50 -27.61 27.98
N LEU A 938 -16.56 -26.65 27.98
CA LEU A 938 -16.56 -25.55 27.00
C LEU A 938 -16.28 -26.04 25.57
N MET A 939 -15.49 -27.09 25.40
CA MET A 939 -15.21 -27.66 24.08
C MET A 939 -16.43 -28.42 23.54
N ILE A 940 -17.16 -29.11 24.43
CA ILE A 940 -18.43 -29.76 24.10
C ILE A 940 -19.46 -28.72 23.66
N GLU A 941 -19.59 -27.59 24.36
CA GLU A 941 -20.48 -26.49 24.00
C GLU A 941 -20.12 -25.89 22.62
N ILE A 942 -18.84 -25.64 22.35
CA ILE A 942 -18.37 -25.23 21.01
C ILE A 942 -18.77 -26.29 19.96
N GLY A 943 -18.67 -27.58 20.30
CA GLY A 943 -19.07 -28.67 19.42
C GLY A 943 -20.57 -28.72 19.10
N GLU A 944 -21.43 -28.34 20.03
CA GLU A 944 -22.88 -28.21 19.80
C GLU A 944 -23.18 -27.10 18.78
N TYR A 945 -22.44 -25.99 18.82
CA TYR A 945 -22.57 -24.90 17.84
C TYR A 945 -22.10 -25.30 16.44
N ASN A 946 -21.02 -26.08 16.34
CA ASN A 946 -20.51 -26.59 15.06
C ASN A 946 -21.54 -27.51 14.34
N GLU A 947 -22.30 -28.33 15.07
CA GLU A 947 -23.43 -29.08 14.46
C GLU A 947 -24.50 -28.13 13.91
N VAL A 948 -24.85 -27.09 14.67
CA VAL A 948 -25.84 -26.08 14.27
C VAL A 948 -25.40 -25.38 12.97
N ASP A 949 -24.11 -25.07 12.81
CA ASP A 949 -23.59 -24.47 11.58
C ASP A 949 -23.73 -25.41 10.36
N CYS A 950 -23.34 -26.69 10.50
CA CYS A 950 -23.53 -27.67 9.42
C CYS A 950 -25.03 -27.85 9.06
N ARG A 951 -25.89 -27.99 10.07
CA ARG A 951 -27.32 -28.25 9.87
C ARG A 951 -28.06 -27.03 9.33
N ALA A 952 -27.79 -25.83 9.84
CA ALA A 952 -28.39 -24.60 9.34
C ALA A 952 -28.02 -24.37 7.87
N MET A 953 -26.77 -24.67 7.50
CA MET A 953 -26.34 -24.61 6.10
C MET A 953 -27.19 -25.55 5.22
N ALA A 954 -27.33 -26.81 5.63
CA ALA A 954 -28.11 -27.80 4.91
C ALA A 954 -29.60 -27.43 4.78
N GLU A 955 -30.22 -26.91 5.84
CA GLU A 955 -31.61 -26.47 5.84
C GLU A 955 -31.83 -25.25 4.94
N VAL A 956 -30.94 -24.25 5.00
CA VAL A 956 -31.01 -23.06 4.13
C VAL A 956 -30.95 -23.49 2.66
N VAL A 957 -30.00 -24.35 2.29
CA VAL A 957 -29.81 -24.73 0.89
C VAL A 957 -30.93 -25.63 0.39
N THR A 958 -31.39 -26.58 1.21
CA THR A 958 -32.57 -27.41 0.88
C THR A 958 -33.78 -26.53 0.60
N TRP A 959 -34.06 -25.57 1.48
CA TRP A 959 -35.17 -24.65 1.28
C TRP A 959 -35.02 -23.82 -0.01
N LEU A 960 -33.81 -23.31 -0.29
CA LEU A 960 -33.54 -22.56 -1.51
C LEU A 960 -33.76 -23.42 -2.75
N ARG A 961 -33.32 -24.67 -2.79
CA ARG A 961 -33.52 -25.57 -3.94
C ARG A 961 -34.99 -25.83 -4.25
N GLU A 962 -35.81 -25.96 -3.22
CA GLU A 962 -37.24 -26.24 -3.35
C GLU A 962 -38.05 -25.00 -3.75
N ASN A 963 -37.62 -23.81 -3.34
CA ASN A 963 -38.45 -22.61 -3.36
C ASN A 963 -37.93 -21.48 -4.24
N ARG A 964 -36.65 -21.50 -4.67
CA ARG A 964 -35.97 -20.49 -5.50
C ARG A 964 -35.25 -21.18 -6.62
#